data_AF-A0A811GGU7-F1
#
_entry.id   AF-A0A811GGU7-F1
#
_cell.length_a   1.000
_cell.length_b   1.000
_cell.length_c   1.000
_cell.angle_alpha   90.00
_cell.angle_beta   90.00
_cell.angle_gamma   90.00
#
_symmetry.space_group_name_H-M   'P 1'
#
loop_
_entity.id
_entity.type
_entity.pdbx_description
1 polymer ?
#
loop_
_entity_poly.entity_id
_entity_poly.type
_entity_poly.pdbx_seq_one_letter_code
_entity_poly.pdbx_strand_id
1 'polypeptide(L)'
;MPGDKKLILPVPQVIDWLTDLLGTDVDNVANHSLDIDIQNLRRSLYNWKNGSNTIRYSSIYEYFPEESTLDFKGVFILDETVTLDEQFNQALAFINKKDLNAQKLKFELPLSEEALTDILQGNVNVKEKIRLIECLLNRYSAPSIDVIRQRLIVASVVQDIYHRLVNSLCPDVDKYCVDIKKNKVLQLFVLYKGVYNLTIEAWRNCRGKGEFAEDMWFEAHLPEWDKQSIFLSIIPSSKETAIDELATYLSYSFRINASDALDDVIGHDQESCAEIAERTLLKLHHFYEEQTKVQDLKSRMQQSSPWRALQNEQNYWVVSGVAQSIDIPIRLKEMTTKRMRELANTPIEKILVVIPELAYYLNGESKNRPKDCKNKVDALLDEAEKTEGYDLWKFAILQYKAKHLLAQNNFDEASKYFRDALEESFKCSYGLITGEIARDCLAIAVANQKLITNNHEKYYREMLSGGIIESDQIPSIEEVARWAYSYFWEDLYKPYPGIKPQQPLSKTLVKPALDKLFPLLEKNNLAGLKDWLNSNNTLFKSNLPDVEGNSMLMLMLKLFFEAQKLMDAKILEVWENFLKDLFEKYPEQLNISDLKGQTPLMLAVEARETMLVEQMLAAGANANIENYQGMTALHTACKIQTPQIFDAFCTESSDWNVRTVDGRLPLHTACWSGNIYAVKKLVVLVPNQLWEKDHAEFTPLELVEYLIEEPEALAILAKISQENGYSCGSKQELVKIVEVLEQAILLKC
;
A
#
# COMPACT_ATOMS: atom_id res chain seq x y z
N MET A 1 47.73 17.61 -5.96
CA MET A 1 47.05 16.30 -6.03
C MET A 1 45.59 16.55 -5.72
N PRO A 2 44.63 16.17 -6.58
CA PRO A 2 43.23 16.26 -6.22
C PRO A 2 42.99 15.18 -5.19
N GLY A 3 42.95 15.55 -3.90
CA GLY A 3 42.45 14.65 -2.87
C GLY A 3 41.02 14.27 -3.25
N ASP A 4 40.74 12.97 -3.32
CA ASP A 4 39.47 12.42 -3.77
C ASP A 4 38.30 13.13 -3.07
N LYS A 5 37.60 14.00 -3.80
CA LYS A 5 36.37 14.63 -3.33
C LYS A 5 35.38 13.50 -3.06
N LYS A 6 34.90 13.38 -1.83
CA LYS A 6 33.90 12.39 -1.41
C LYS A 6 32.56 13.06 -1.20
N LEU A 7 31.48 12.36 -1.57
CA LEU A 7 30.13 12.78 -1.25
C LEU A 7 29.96 12.80 0.28
N ILE A 8 29.33 13.84 0.81
CA ILE A 8 28.96 13.90 2.22
C ILE A 8 27.52 13.37 2.34
N LEU A 9 27.36 12.26 3.06
CA LEU A 9 26.04 11.63 3.21
C LEU A 9 25.18 12.35 4.27
N PRO A 10 23.84 12.22 4.24
CA PRO A 10 22.94 12.95 5.15
C PRO A 10 23.12 12.65 6.64
N VAL A 11 23.33 11.38 7.02
CA VAL A 11 23.44 10.99 8.44
C VAL A 11 24.63 11.66 9.12
N PRO A 12 25.86 11.60 8.56
CA PRO A 12 26.99 12.37 9.10
C PRO A 12 26.68 13.84 9.32
N GLN A 13 25.97 14.49 8.38
CA GLN A 13 25.63 15.91 8.48
C GLN A 13 24.65 16.21 9.62
N VAL A 14 23.66 15.35 9.85
CA VAL A 14 22.74 15.49 11.00
C VAL A 14 23.47 15.28 12.31
N ILE A 15 24.42 14.34 12.37
CA ILE A 15 25.21 14.12 13.58
C ILE A 15 26.14 15.31 13.84
N ASP A 16 26.81 15.81 12.80
CA ASP A 16 27.65 17.01 12.89
C ASP A 16 26.83 18.21 13.37
N TRP A 17 25.64 18.41 12.82
CA TRP A 17 24.69 19.41 13.29
C TRP A 17 24.35 19.26 14.78
N LEU A 18 23.96 18.06 15.21
CA LEU A 18 23.58 17.80 16.59
C LEU A 18 24.75 18.08 17.54
N THR A 19 25.94 17.59 17.20
CA THR A 19 27.15 17.81 18.02
C THR A 19 27.55 19.28 18.07
N ASP A 20 27.44 20.01 16.95
CA ASP A 20 27.70 21.45 16.91
C ASP A 20 26.76 22.24 17.83
N LEU A 21 25.47 21.86 17.91
CA LEU A 21 24.51 22.50 18.81
C LEU A 21 24.70 22.11 20.27
N LEU A 22 25.12 20.87 20.56
CA LEU A 22 25.53 20.47 21.91
C LEU A 22 26.80 21.22 22.35
N GLY A 23 27.59 21.74 21.41
CA GLY A 23 28.83 22.48 21.67
C GLY A 23 30.00 21.55 22.00
N THR A 24 30.00 20.34 21.43
CA THR A 24 30.96 19.27 21.69
C THR A 24 31.18 18.46 20.41
N ASP A 25 32.23 17.64 20.33
CA ASP A 25 32.35 16.65 19.25
C ASP A 25 31.65 15.33 19.63
N VAL A 26 31.51 14.41 18.67
CA VAL A 26 30.95 13.06 18.87
C VAL A 26 31.69 12.29 19.98
N ASP A 27 32.98 12.57 20.17
CA ASP A 27 33.82 11.95 21.19
C ASP A 27 33.55 12.48 22.61
N ASN A 28 32.86 13.61 22.75
CA ASN A 28 32.65 14.30 24.02
C ASN A 28 31.16 14.53 24.36
N VAL A 29 30.22 14.01 23.55
CA VAL A 29 28.73 14.10 23.75
C VAL A 29 28.26 13.61 25.13
N ALA A 30 29.04 12.74 25.79
CA ALA A 30 28.70 12.05 27.04
C ALA A 30 28.47 12.93 28.29
N ASN A 31 28.75 14.23 28.24
CA ASN A 31 28.79 15.10 29.43
C ASN A 31 27.50 15.90 29.70
N HIS A 32 26.40 15.71 28.94
CA HIS A 32 25.31 16.69 28.86
C HIS A 32 23.88 16.29 29.34
N SER A 33 23.58 15.05 29.80
CA SER A 33 22.49 14.74 30.78
C SER A 33 22.40 13.24 31.19
N LEU A 34 21.51 12.92 32.15
CA LEU A 34 21.37 11.69 32.98
C LEU A 34 20.33 10.67 32.43
N ASP A 35 20.58 9.38 32.73
CA ASP A 35 19.76 8.16 32.53
C ASP A 35 19.46 7.66 31.09
N ILE A 36 20.45 6.98 30.51
CA ILE A 36 20.46 5.83 29.57
C ILE A 36 21.96 5.55 29.30
N ASP A 37 22.38 4.33 28.97
CA ASP A 37 23.81 3.95 28.86
C ASP A 37 24.62 4.88 27.92
N ILE A 38 25.20 5.94 28.50
CA ILE A 38 25.82 7.11 27.84
C ILE A 38 26.95 6.69 26.88
N GLN A 39 27.64 5.60 27.22
CA GLN A 39 28.68 5.02 26.38
C GLN A 39 28.12 4.39 25.11
N ASN A 40 26.92 3.80 25.18
CA ASN A 40 26.24 3.22 24.02
C ASN A 40 25.71 4.30 23.08
N LEU A 41 25.19 5.42 23.59
CA LEU A 41 24.80 6.56 22.77
C LEU A 41 26.01 7.13 22.02
N ARG A 42 27.09 7.43 22.73
CA ARG A 42 28.34 7.93 22.12
C ARG A 42 28.85 6.99 21.02
N ARG A 43 28.95 5.70 21.34
CA ARG A 43 29.41 4.67 20.39
C ARG A 43 28.48 4.58 19.19
N SER A 44 27.17 4.70 19.39
CA SER A 44 26.18 4.68 18.32
C SER A 44 26.30 5.90 17.41
N LEU A 45 26.38 7.12 17.96
CA LEU A 45 26.60 8.35 17.19
C LEU A 45 27.90 8.29 16.38
N TYR A 46 28.99 7.79 16.97
CA TYR A 46 30.25 7.57 16.26
C TYR A 46 30.11 6.57 15.11
N ASN A 47 29.49 5.42 15.37
CA ASN A 47 29.28 4.40 14.35
C ASN A 47 28.36 4.88 13.23
N TRP A 48 27.32 5.64 13.57
CA TRP A 48 26.38 6.20 12.60
C TRP A 48 27.05 7.25 11.72
N LYS A 49 27.86 8.15 12.31
CA LYS A 49 28.64 9.14 11.57
C LYS A 49 29.63 8.50 10.60
N ASN A 50 30.28 7.42 11.02
CA ASN A 50 31.25 6.71 10.18
C ASN A 50 30.61 5.65 9.26
N GLY A 51 29.29 5.49 9.30
CA GLY A 51 28.57 4.51 8.47
C GLY A 51 28.90 3.05 8.79
N SER A 52 29.36 2.75 10.01
CA SER A 52 29.77 1.41 10.43
C SER A 52 28.59 0.49 10.76
N ASN A 53 27.44 1.05 11.19
CA ASN A 53 26.19 0.31 11.46
C ASN A 53 24.97 1.08 10.90
N THR A 54 23.94 0.34 10.49
CA THR A 54 22.65 0.90 10.05
C THR A 54 21.86 1.48 11.22
N ILE A 55 21.29 2.67 11.04
CA ILE A 55 20.37 3.28 12.01
C ILE A 55 19.03 2.54 11.95
N ARG A 56 18.54 2.08 13.10
CA ARG A 56 17.20 1.49 13.22
C ARG A 56 16.25 2.51 13.84
N TYR A 57 15.00 2.50 13.37
CA TYR A 57 13.93 3.33 13.93
C TYR A 57 13.84 3.18 15.45
N SER A 58 13.81 1.95 15.95
CA SER A 58 13.74 1.66 17.39
C SER A 58 14.91 2.25 18.18
N SER A 59 16.13 2.21 17.62
CA SER A 59 17.31 2.76 18.28
C SER A 59 17.28 4.28 18.40
N ILE A 60 16.65 4.99 17.47
CA ILE A 60 16.48 6.45 17.58
C ILE A 60 15.63 6.79 18.80
N TYR A 61 14.51 6.08 19.00
CA TYR A 61 13.61 6.31 20.13
C TYR A 61 14.21 5.85 21.47
N GLU A 62 14.99 4.77 21.45
CA GLU A 62 15.75 4.28 22.61
C GLU A 62 16.76 5.32 23.09
N TYR A 63 17.49 5.95 22.17
CA TYR A 63 18.55 6.89 22.50
C TYR A 63 18.08 8.33 22.73
N PHE A 64 16.88 8.66 22.26
CA PHE A 64 16.28 9.98 22.43
C PHE A 64 14.82 9.81 22.90
N PRO A 65 14.53 9.36 24.14
CA PRO A 65 13.17 9.28 24.68
C PRO A 65 12.56 10.68 24.91
N GLU A 66 11.23 10.78 24.99
CA GLU A 66 10.50 12.06 25.08
C GLU A 66 10.91 12.90 26.30
N GLU A 67 11.21 12.25 27.42
CA GLU A 67 11.61 12.90 28.67
C GLU A 67 13.08 13.36 28.69
N SER A 68 13.83 13.18 27.58
CA SER A 68 15.25 13.56 27.53
C SER A 68 15.44 15.07 27.60
N THR A 69 16.21 15.53 28.59
CA THR A 69 16.70 16.91 28.63
C THR A 69 18.12 16.96 28.06
N LEU A 70 18.38 17.76 27.03
CA LEU A 70 19.74 17.96 26.48
C LEU A 70 20.17 19.41 26.65
N ASP A 71 21.43 19.62 27.06
CA ASP A 71 22.02 20.94 27.20
C ASP A 71 22.73 21.36 25.90
N PHE A 72 22.22 22.41 25.24
CA PHE A 72 22.74 22.90 23.96
C PHE A 72 23.58 24.18 24.16
N LYS A 73 24.91 24.05 24.10
CA LYS A 73 25.84 25.20 24.28
C LYS A 73 26.21 25.92 22.98
N GLY A 74 25.90 25.29 21.84
CA GLY A 74 26.22 25.78 20.50
C GLY A 74 25.11 26.59 19.83
N VAL A 75 24.08 26.97 20.57
CA VAL A 75 22.88 27.66 20.07
C VAL A 75 23.06 29.17 19.99
N PHE A 76 22.31 29.81 19.11
CA PHE A 76 22.20 31.26 19.03
C PHE A 76 20.99 31.72 19.85
N ILE A 77 21.25 32.51 20.89
CA ILE A 77 20.23 33.12 21.75
C ILE A 77 20.32 34.63 21.52
N LEU A 78 19.18 35.22 21.17
CA LEU A 78 19.07 36.66 20.93
C LEU A 78 18.42 37.33 22.15
N ASP A 79 18.97 38.48 22.55
CA ASP A 79 18.28 39.36 23.47
C ASP A 79 17.31 40.28 22.69
N GLU A 80 16.02 40.02 22.83
CA GLU A 80 14.98 40.79 22.14
C GLU A 80 14.76 42.19 22.73
N THR A 81 15.35 42.49 23.90
CA THR A 81 15.14 43.77 24.60
C THR A 81 16.03 44.90 24.11
N VAL A 82 17.05 44.59 23.30
CA VAL A 82 18.04 45.55 22.77
C VAL A 82 17.69 46.04 21.35
N THR A 83 18.38 47.06 20.87
CA THR A 83 18.15 47.63 19.54
C THR A 83 18.53 46.66 18.41
N LEU A 84 17.95 46.83 17.22
CA LEU A 84 18.25 45.98 16.06
C LEU A 84 19.74 45.96 15.69
N ASP A 85 20.45 47.09 15.86
CA ASP A 85 21.89 47.16 15.61
C ASP A 85 22.70 46.35 16.65
N GLU A 86 22.27 46.35 17.91
CA GLU A 86 22.87 45.52 18.97
C GLU A 86 22.56 44.04 18.75
N GLN A 87 21.34 43.69 18.33
CA GLN A 87 20.95 42.34 17.91
C GLN A 87 21.80 41.84 16.74
N PHE A 88 22.02 42.69 15.74
CA PHE A 88 22.87 42.36 14.60
C PHE A 88 24.33 42.16 15.03
N ASN A 89 24.85 42.97 15.96
CA ASN A 89 26.19 42.76 16.52
C ASN A 89 26.29 41.45 17.33
N GLN A 90 25.23 41.03 18.04
CA GLN A 90 25.18 39.71 18.70
C GLN A 90 25.25 38.57 17.66
N ALA A 91 24.53 38.69 16.55
CA ALA A 91 24.60 37.75 15.43
C ALA A 91 26.02 37.65 14.84
N LEU A 92 26.68 38.79 14.58
CA LEU A 92 28.07 38.81 14.10
C LEU A 92 29.05 38.20 15.12
N ALA A 93 28.86 38.49 16.41
CA ALA A 93 29.67 37.91 17.47
C ALA A 93 29.51 36.38 17.55
N PHE A 94 28.29 35.87 17.37
CA PHE A 94 28.02 34.43 17.29
C PHE A 94 28.70 33.78 16.09
N ILE A 95 28.56 34.37 14.89
CA ILE A 95 29.22 33.92 13.65
C ILE A 95 30.74 33.84 13.85
N ASN A 96 31.35 34.88 14.42
CA ASN A 96 32.78 34.93 14.70
C ASN A 96 33.21 33.88 15.73
N LYS A 97 32.43 33.68 16.80
CA LYS A 97 32.69 32.65 17.82
C LYS A 97 32.70 31.24 17.22
N LYS A 98 31.86 30.98 16.23
CA LYS A 98 31.74 29.70 15.51
C LYS A 98 32.73 29.57 14.33
N ASP A 99 33.60 30.55 14.08
CA ASP A 99 34.52 30.59 12.93
C ASP A 99 33.79 30.41 11.58
N LEU A 100 32.63 31.05 11.44
CA LEU A 100 31.81 30.97 10.25
C LEU A 100 32.12 32.13 9.29
N ASN A 101 32.31 31.80 8.01
CA ASN A 101 32.49 32.78 6.94
C ASN A 101 31.39 32.61 5.87
N ALA A 102 31.32 33.51 4.91
CA ALA A 102 30.31 33.45 3.84
C ALA A 102 30.30 32.10 3.08
N GLN A 103 31.47 31.49 2.87
CA GLN A 103 31.60 30.19 2.20
C GLN A 103 31.01 29.03 3.00
N LYS A 104 31.11 29.04 4.33
CA LYS A 104 30.48 28.05 5.21
C LYS A 104 28.98 28.35 5.34
N LEU A 105 28.62 29.62 5.62
CA LEU A 105 27.25 30.05 5.88
C LEU A 105 26.30 29.85 4.70
N LYS A 106 26.77 29.93 3.45
CA LYS A 106 25.89 29.69 2.27
C LYS A 106 25.31 28.28 2.22
N PHE A 107 25.93 27.31 2.90
CA PHE A 107 25.43 25.94 3.00
C PHE A 107 24.55 25.72 4.23
N GLU A 108 24.54 26.67 5.17
CA GLU A 108 23.78 26.59 6.42
C GLU A 108 22.56 27.52 6.43
N LEU A 109 22.64 28.66 5.73
CA LEU A 109 21.61 29.69 5.68
C LEU A 109 21.10 29.85 4.25
N PRO A 110 19.80 30.15 4.06
CA PRO A 110 19.20 30.39 2.74
C PRO A 110 19.54 31.80 2.22
N LEU A 111 20.83 32.12 2.11
CA LEU A 111 21.38 33.39 1.66
C LEU A 111 22.53 33.13 0.65
N SER A 112 22.66 33.98 -0.38
CA SER A 112 23.76 33.84 -1.34
C SER A 112 25.11 34.18 -0.71
N GLU A 113 26.20 33.62 -1.25
CA GLU A 113 27.55 33.93 -0.78
C GLU A 113 27.89 35.42 -0.93
N GLU A 114 27.42 36.05 -2.01
CA GLU A 114 27.57 37.50 -2.25
C GLU A 114 26.84 38.30 -1.16
N ALA A 115 25.57 38.01 -0.91
CA ALA A 115 24.81 38.69 0.13
C ALA A 115 25.43 38.50 1.51
N LEU A 116 25.88 37.28 1.84
CA LEU A 116 26.57 37.01 3.10
C LEU A 116 27.89 37.77 3.20
N THR A 117 28.64 37.90 2.10
CA THR A 117 29.89 38.66 2.07
C THR A 117 29.64 40.14 2.33
N ASP A 118 28.65 40.73 1.66
CA ASP A 118 28.27 42.14 1.86
C ASP A 118 27.76 42.39 3.28
N ILE A 119 26.94 41.46 3.80
CA ILE A 119 26.42 41.51 5.17
C ILE A 119 27.56 41.50 6.20
N LEU A 120 28.52 40.58 6.04
CA LEU A 120 29.65 40.43 6.96
C LEU A 120 30.66 41.58 6.85
N GLN A 121 30.73 42.26 5.70
CA GLN A 121 31.58 43.45 5.49
C GLN A 121 30.91 44.76 5.96
N GLY A 122 29.65 44.71 6.40
CA GLY A 122 28.93 45.86 6.94
C GLY A 122 28.15 46.70 5.93
N ASN A 123 28.07 46.27 4.66
CA ASN A 123 27.27 46.92 3.61
C ASN A 123 25.81 46.43 3.69
N VAL A 124 25.10 46.76 4.77
CA VAL A 124 23.83 46.07 5.13
C VAL A 124 22.66 47.02 5.32
N ASN A 125 21.54 46.76 4.63
CA ASN A 125 20.28 47.45 4.89
C ASN A 125 19.48 46.81 6.05
N VAL A 126 18.46 47.51 6.55
CA VAL A 126 17.65 47.04 7.70
C VAL A 126 17.01 45.67 7.45
N LYS A 127 16.57 45.38 6.21
CA LYS A 127 15.92 44.10 5.88
C LYS A 127 16.91 42.94 5.92
N GLU A 128 18.13 43.16 5.44
CA GLU A 128 19.21 42.16 5.45
C GLU A 128 19.67 41.84 6.87
N LYS A 129 19.72 42.84 7.77
CA LYS A 129 20.01 42.62 9.20
C LYS A 129 18.99 41.68 9.83
N ILE A 130 17.70 42.00 9.67
CA ILE A 130 16.60 41.17 10.19
C ILE A 130 16.69 39.76 9.59
N ARG A 131 16.89 39.66 8.27
CA ARG A 131 16.95 38.38 7.58
C ARG A 131 18.08 37.49 8.09
N LEU A 132 19.28 38.02 8.31
CA LEU A 132 20.39 37.25 8.88
C LEU A 132 20.03 36.72 10.26
N ILE A 133 19.49 37.59 11.14
CA ILE A 133 19.12 37.23 12.52
C ILE A 133 18.07 36.11 12.52
N GLU A 134 17.01 36.24 11.73
CA GLU A 134 15.97 35.21 11.57
C GLU A 134 16.55 33.87 11.10
N CYS A 135 17.44 33.91 10.11
CA CYS A 135 18.09 32.71 9.59
C CYS A 135 18.96 32.02 10.67
N LEU A 136 19.71 32.79 11.46
CA LEU A 136 20.52 32.25 12.56
C LEU A 136 19.66 31.67 13.69
N LEU A 137 18.60 32.39 14.10
CA LEU A 137 17.66 31.92 15.11
C LEU A 137 17.02 30.59 14.70
N ASN A 138 16.65 30.44 13.43
CA ASN A 138 16.10 29.18 12.93
C ASN A 138 17.19 28.08 12.90
N ARG A 139 18.34 28.34 12.27
CA ARG A 139 19.40 27.36 12.02
C ARG A 139 20.06 26.83 13.30
N TYR A 140 20.27 27.71 14.28
CA TYR A 140 21.02 27.46 15.51
C TYR A 140 20.15 27.56 16.78
N SER A 141 18.84 27.35 16.68
CA SER A 141 17.97 27.19 17.85
C SER A 141 18.25 25.88 18.60
N ALA A 142 17.89 25.83 19.89
CA ALA A 142 17.86 24.58 20.64
C ALA A 142 16.74 23.67 20.09
N PRO A 143 17.06 22.48 19.53
CA PRO A 143 16.05 21.60 18.95
C PRO A 143 15.33 20.82 20.05
N SER A 144 14.05 20.54 19.82
CA SER A 144 13.35 19.52 20.61
C SER A 144 13.87 18.12 20.28
N ILE A 145 13.59 17.16 21.16
CA ILE A 145 13.87 15.74 20.91
C ILE A 145 13.20 15.26 19.62
N ASP A 146 11.97 15.70 19.34
CA ASP A 146 11.26 15.32 18.12
C ASP A 146 11.94 15.84 16.85
N VAL A 147 12.49 17.06 16.87
CA VAL A 147 13.26 17.59 15.74
C VAL A 147 14.53 16.77 15.50
N ILE A 148 15.20 16.32 16.57
CA ILE A 148 16.38 15.43 16.47
C ILE A 148 15.97 14.09 15.84
N ARG A 149 14.91 13.46 16.36
CA ARG A 149 14.37 12.19 15.85
C ARG A 149 14.01 12.31 14.37
N GLN A 150 13.22 13.33 14.02
CA GLN A 150 12.75 13.55 12.66
C GLN A 150 13.92 13.72 11.68
N ARG A 151 14.92 14.55 12.02
CA ARG A 151 16.10 14.74 11.18
C ARG A 151 16.90 13.45 11.00
N LEU A 152 17.10 12.67 12.06
CA LEU A 152 17.80 11.38 11.98
C LEU A 152 17.03 10.36 11.14
N ILE A 153 15.70 10.27 11.30
CA ILE A 153 14.84 9.39 10.51
C ILE A 153 14.95 9.77 9.04
N VAL A 154 14.69 11.03 8.68
CA VAL A 154 14.73 11.50 7.29
C VAL A 154 16.12 11.27 6.69
N ALA A 155 17.19 11.64 7.39
CA ALA A 155 18.56 11.42 6.91
C ALA A 155 18.87 9.93 6.71
N SER A 156 18.43 9.06 7.63
CA SER A 156 18.64 7.62 7.52
C SER A 156 17.90 7.02 6.31
N VAL A 157 16.66 7.44 6.07
CA VAL A 157 15.84 6.98 4.95
C VAL A 157 16.45 7.45 3.62
N VAL A 158 16.76 8.75 3.51
CA VAL A 158 17.35 9.31 2.28
C VAL A 158 18.69 8.65 1.96
N GLN A 159 19.55 8.45 2.98
CA GLN A 159 20.84 7.80 2.80
C GLN A 159 20.71 6.32 2.41
N ASP A 160 19.77 5.59 3.00
CA ASP A 160 19.51 4.18 2.66
C ASP A 160 18.98 4.03 1.24
N ILE A 161 18.01 4.89 0.84
CA ILE A 161 17.50 4.95 -0.53
C ILE A 161 18.65 5.22 -1.51
N TYR A 162 19.49 6.22 -1.21
CA TYR A 162 20.65 6.53 -2.03
C TYR A 162 21.59 5.32 -2.19
N HIS A 163 21.94 4.63 -1.11
CA HIS A 163 22.79 3.43 -1.20
C HIS A 163 22.16 2.32 -2.04
N ARG A 164 20.86 2.07 -1.89
CA ARG A 164 20.15 1.07 -2.70
C ARG A 164 20.15 1.46 -4.17
N LEU A 165 19.93 2.73 -4.49
CA LEU A 165 19.98 3.23 -5.86
C LEU A 165 21.38 3.12 -6.47
N VAL A 166 22.45 3.45 -5.72
CA VAL A 166 23.83 3.26 -6.20
C VAL A 166 24.09 1.78 -6.48
N ASN A 167 23.76 0.90 -5.54
CA ASN A 167 23.96 -0.54 -5.73
C ASN A 167 23.15 -1.09 -6.91
N SER A 168 21.96 -0.55 -7.18
CA SER A 168 21.08 -1.02 -8.24
C SER A 168 21.44 -0.47 -9.62
N LEU A 169 21.78 0.82 -9.72
CA LEU A 169 22.02 1.50 -11.00
C LEU A 169 23.51 1.49 -11.38
N CYS A 170 24.40 1.35 -10.40
CA CYS A 170 25.85 1.49 -10.55
C CYS A 170 26.60 0.55 -9.58
N PRO A 171 26.41 -0.79 -9.65
CA PRO A 171 26.85 -1.73 -8.61
C PRO A 171 28.35 -1.68 -8.30
N ASP A 172 29.19 -1.34 -9.27
CA ASP A 172 30.65 -1.26 -9.12
C ASP A 172 31.17 0.13 -8.68
N VAL A 173 30.28 1.05 -8.32
CA VAL A 173 30.63 2.43 -7.99
C VAL A 173 30.61 2.65 -6.48
N ASP A 174 31.72 3.19 -5.95
CA ASP A 174 31.81 3.57 -4.55
C ASP A 174 30.71 4.59 -4.19
N LYS A 175 29.99 4.36 -3.09
CA LYS A 175 28.89 5.21 -2.63
C LYS A 175 29.27 6.65 -2.27
N TYR A 176 30.56 6.96 -2.15
CA TYR A 176 31.06 8.32 -1.95
C TYR A 176 31.58 8.95 -3.25
N CYS A 177 31.46 8.26 -4.38
CA CYS A 177 31.88 8.74 -5.69
C CYS A 177 31.09 9.99 -6.10
N VAL A 178 31.81 11.08 -6.38
CA VAL A 178 31.25 12.35 -6.86
C VAL A 178 31.27 12.48 -8.39
N ASP A 179 31.83 11.49 -9.09
CA ASP A 179 31.88 11.48 -10.55
C ASP A 179 30.51 11.12 -11.11
N ILE A 180 29.82 12.13 -11.65
CA ILE A 180 28.46 12.02 -12.19
C ILE A 180 28.35 11.03 -13.37
N LYS A 181 29.46 10.73 -14.07
CA LYS A 181 29.49 9.73 -15.16
C LYS A 181 29.39 8.31 -14.64
N LYS A 182 29.98 8.08 -13.46
CA LYS A 182 29.99 6.77 -12.79
C LYS A 182 28.77 6.62 -11.90
N ASN A 183 28.46 7.65 -11.11
CA ASN A 183 27.36 7.64 -10.16
C ASN A 183 26.09 8.23 -10.78
N LYS A 184 25.31 7.40 -11.46
CA LYS A 184 24.08 7.80 -12.17
C LYS A 184 23.01 8.39 -11.24
N VAL A 185 23.04 8.04 -9.94
CA VAL A 185 22.13 8.64 -8.94
C VAL A 185 22.34 10.15 -8.84
N LEU A 186 23.56 10.66 -9.07
CA LEU A 186 23.81 12.11 -9.11
C LEU A 186 23.11 12.80 -10.28
N GLN A 187 22.93 12.12 -11.41
CA GLN A 187 22.16 12.66 -12.54
C GLN A 187 20.67 12.78 -12.20
N LEU A 188 20.12 11.82 -11.45
CA LEU A 188 18.75 11.92 -10.93
C LEU A 188 18.57 13.13 -10.01
N PHE A 189 19.55 13.41 -9.15
CA PHE A 189 19.52 14.62 -8.33
C PHE A 189 19.62 15.91 -9.17
N VAL A 190 20.42 15.92 -10.24
CA VAL A 190 20.48 17.08 -11.14
C VAL A 190 19.15 17.29 -11.86
N LEU A 191 18.52 16.22 -12.36
CA LEU A 191 17.19 16.27 -12.98
C LEU A 191 16.15 16.83 -12.00
N TYR A 192 16.06 16.23 -10.80
CA TYR A 192 15.13 16.69 -9.76
C TYR A 192 15.37 18.16 -9.40
N LYS A 193 16.63 18.56 -9.21
CA LYS A 193 17.01 19.95 -8.93
C LYS A 193 16.59 20.88 -10.07
N GLY A 194 16.79 20.46 -11.32
CA GLY A 194 16.39 21.21 -12.51
C GLY A 194 14.89 21.47 -12.53
N VAL A 195 14.09 20.41 -12.41
CA VAL A 195 12.61 20.50 -12.36
C VAL A 195 12.16 21.37 -11.19
N TYR A 196 12.66 21.11 -9.98
CA TYR A 196 12.30 21.87 -8.79
C TYR A 196 12.59 23.37 -8.96
N ASN A 197 13.80 23.71 -9.42
CA ASN A 197 14.17 25.11 -9.63
C ASN A 197 13.28 25.77 -10.68
N LEU A 198 12.99 25.05 -11.77
CA LEU A 198 12.11 25.56 -12.82
C LEU A 198 10.68 25.79 -12.32
N THR A 199 10.15 24.90 -11.46
CA THR A 199 8.86 25.08 -10.79
C THR A 199 8.87 26.33 -9.89
N ILE A 200 9.93 26.54 -9.11
CA ILE A 200 10.07 27.73 -8.27
C ILE A 200 10.18 29.01 -9.12
N GLU A 201 10.89 28.96 -10.24
CA GLU A 201 11.00 30.09 -11.17
C GLU A 201 9.66 30.39 -11.86
N ALA A 202 8.90 29.37 -12.26
CA ALA A 202 7.55 29.52 -12.80
C ALA A 202 6.65 30.26 -11.80
N TRP A 203 6.63 29.79 -10.54
CA TRP A 203 5.91 30.45 -9.46
C TRP A 203 6.37 31.89 -9.27
N ARG A 204 7.68 32.17 -9.23
CA ARG A 204 8.20 33.54 -9.05
C ARG A 204 7.78 34.49 -10.17
N ASN A 205 7.82 34.03 -11.43
CA ASN A 205 7.53 34.86 -12.60
C ASN A 205 6.03 35.00 -12.91
N CYS A 206 5.23 34.03 -12.49
CA CYS A 206 3.79 33.98 -12.73
C CYS A 206 2.94 34.16 -11.46
N ARG A 207 3.56 34.47 -10.31
CA ARG A 207 2.87 34.63 -9.03
C ARG A 207 1.66 35.55 -9.16
N GLY A 208 0.48 35.05 -8.77
CA GLY A 208 -0.77 35.81 -8.82
C GLY A 208 -1.51 35.78 -10.17
N LYS A 209 -0.98 35.09 -11.18
CA LYS A 209 -1.67 34.82 -12.47
C LYS A 209 -2.37 33.44 -12.50
N GLY A 210 -2.16 32.61 -11.49
CA GLY A 210 -2.76 31.29 -11.34
C GLY A 210 -1.92 30.14 -11.93
N GLU A 211 -2.29 28.91 -11.57
CA GLU A 211 -1.60 27.66 -11.92
C GLU A 211 -1.38 27.50 -13.43
N PHE A 212 -2.40 27.77 -14.25
CA PHE A 212 -2.29 27.69 -15.70
C PHE A 212 -1.14 28.55 -16.29
N ALA A 213 -0.91 29.74 -15.73
CA ALA A 213 0.18 30.61 -16.17
C ALA A 213 1.55 30.11 -15.70
N GLU A 214 1.60 29.45 -14.55
CA GLU A 214 2.81 28.79 -14.04
C GLU A 214 3.16 27.58 -14.91
N ASP A 215 2.18 26.74 -15.24
CA ASP A 215 2.32 25.57 -16.13
C ASP A 215 2.83 25.95 -17.52
N MET A 216 2.19 26.95 -18.15
CA MET A 216 2.64 27.46 -19.45
C MET A 216 4.07 28.00 -19.41
N TRP A 217 4.45 28.68 -18.31
CA TRP A 217 5.80 29.21 -18.15
C TRP A 217 6.80 28.07 -17.98
N PHE A 218 6.50 27.10 -17.12
CA PHE A 218 7.33 25.92 -16.89
C PHE A 218 7.61 25.18 -18.21
N GLU A 219 6.56 24.87 -18.96
CA GLU A 219 6.67 24.14 -20.22
C GLU A 219 7.43 24.93 -21.29
N ALA A 220 7.25 26.25 -21.39
CA ALA A 220 7.96 27.09 -22.35
C ALA A 220 9.48 27.15 -22.13
N HIS A 221 9.95 26.82 -20.92
CA HIS A 221 11.36 26.89 -20.54
C HIS A 221 12.05 25.51 -20.52
N LEU A 222 11.35 24.44 -20.90
CA LEU A 222 11.95 23.14 -21.19
C LEU A 222 12.45 23.08 -22.65
N PRO A 223 13.57 22.41 -22.95
CA PRO A 223 14.01 22.19 -24.33
C PRO A 223 12.99 21.36 -25.12
N GLU A 224 12.68 21.76 -26.36
CA GLU A 224 11.65 21.11 -27.20
C GLU A 224 11.83 19.59 -27.38
N TRP A 225 13.07 19.13 -27.53
CA TRP A 225 13.37 17.69 -27.65
C TRP A 225 13.18 16.93 -26.34
N ASP A 226 13.36 17.60 -25.21
CA ASP A 226 13.30 16.97 -23.89
C ASP A 226 11.86 16.83 -23.40
N LYS A 227 10.96 17.70 -23.87
CA LYS A 227 9.50 17.56 -23.72
C LYS A 227 8.97 16.25 -24.27
N GLN A 228 9.65 15.66 -25.27
CA GLN A 228 9.29 14.39 -25.91
C GLN A 228 10.06 13.20 -25.34
N SER A 229 10.90 13.42 -24.31
CA SER A 229 11.79 12.43 -23.71
C SER A 229 11.30 12.09 -22.28
N ILE A 230 12.19 11.92 -21.30
CA ILE A 230 11.89 11.60 -19.90
C ILE A 230 10.98 12.65 -19.22
N PHE A 231 10.96 13.91 -19.70
CA PHE A 231 10.09 14.94 -19.15
C PHE A 231 8.66 14.91 -19.66
N LEU A 232 8.32 14.02 -20.60
CA LEU A 232 6.95 13.91 -21.12
C LEU A 232 5.92 13.78 -19.99
N SER A 233 6.24 12.97 -18.96
CA SER A 233 5.40 12.75 -17.77
C SER A 233 5.11 13.98 -16.91
N ILE A 234 5.86 15.07 -17.08
CA ILE A 234 5.72 16.32 -16.32
C ILE A 234 5.29 17.50 -17.19
N ILE A 235 4.87 17.24 -18.44
CA ILE A 235 4.36 18.27 -19.35
C ILE A 235 2.88 18.55 -19.07
N PRO A 236 2.50 19.76 -18.62
CA PRO A 236 1.11 20.09 -18.32
C PRO A 236 0.19 19.94 -19.53
N SER A 237 0.64 20.33 -20.73
CA SER A 237 -0.18 20.26 -21.96
C SER A 237 -0.50 18.83 -22.43
N SER A 238 0.24 17.82 -21.95
CA SER A 238 0.08 16.41 -22.35
C SER A 238 -0.31 15.49 -21.20
N LYS A 239 -0.75 16.04 -20.06
CA LYS A 239 -1.00 15.31 -18.81
C LYS A 239 -1.89 14.07 -18.97
N GLU A 240 -2.85 14.09 -19.90
CA GLU A 240 -3.78 12.99 -20.14
C GLU A 240 -3.14 11.75 -20.78
N THR A 241 -2.12 11.92 -21.64
CA THR A 241 -1.53 10.83 -22.44
C THR A 241 -0.04 10.61 -22.16
N ALA A 242 0.61 11.58 -21.51
CA ALA A 242 2.06 11.62 -21.31
C ALA A 242 2.65 10.36 -20.67
N ILE A 243 1.95 9.75 -19.70
CA ILE A 243 2.43 8.57 -18.99
C ILE A 243 2.48 7.36 -19.95
N ASP A 244 1.44 7.15 -20.74
CA ASP A 244 1.35 6.02 -21.68
C ASP A 244 2.33 6.17 -22.84
N GLU A 245 2.47 7.40 -23.35
CA GLU A 245 3.43 7.73 -24.40
C GLU A 245 4.87 7.53 -23.89
N LEU A 246 5.17 7.98 -22.68
CA LEU A 246 6.48 7.78 -22.06
C LEU A 246 6.76 6.30 -21.82
N ALA A 247 5.79 5.54 -21.30
CA ALA A 247 5.93 4.10 -21.09
C ALA A 247 6.25 3.38 -22.41
N THR A 248 5.61 3.78 -23.50
CA THR A 248 5.85 3.25 -24.85
C THR A 248 7.26 3.58 -25.34
N TYR A 249 7.72 4.82 -25.13
CA TYR A 249 9.07 5.27 -25.50
C TYR A 249 10.17 4.60 -24.67
N LEU A 250 9.98 4.46 -23.35
CA LEU A 250 10.93 3.76 -22.47
C LEU A 250 11.00 2.28 -22.85
N SER A 251 9.84 1.67 -23.11
CA SER A 251 9.76 0.29 -23.60
C SER A 251 10.47 0.12 -24.94
N TYR A 252 10.59 1.15 -25.78
CA TYR A 252 11.42 1.16 -26.99
C TYR A 252 12.90 1.34 -26.69
N SER A 253 13.23 2.27 -25.80
CA SER A 253 14.61 2.65 -25.47
C SER A 253 15.38 1.52 -24.78
N PHE A 254 14.69 0.64 -24.05
CA PHE A 254 15.29 -0.48 -23.32
C PHE A 254 15.15 -1.85 -24.00
N ARG A 255 14.72 -1.92 -25.29
CA ARG A 255 14.53 -3.22 -26.00
C ARG A 255 15.83 -3.96 -26.32
N ILE A 256 16.98 -3.28 -26.30
CA ILE A 256 18.26 -3.79 -26.78
C ILE A 256 19.23 -3.93 -25.60
N ASN A 257 19.85 -5.12 -25.48
CA ASN A 257 20.92 -5.47 -24.54
C ASN A 257 20.74 -4.95 -23.11
N ALA A 258 20.00 -5.72 -22.29
CA ALA A 258 19.83 -5.46 -20.85
C ALA A 258 21.16 -5.40 -20.06
N SER A 259 22.30 -5.77 -20.66
CA SER A 259 23.63 -5.71 -20.07
C SER A 259 24.38 -4.40 -20.31
N ASP A 260 23.87 -3.51 -21.17
CA ASP A 260 24.56 -2.26 -21.47
C ASP A 260 24.44 -1.27 -20.30
N ALA A 261 25.48 -0.47 -20.09
CA ALA A 261 25.45 0.56 -19.05
C ALA A 261 24.39 1.62 -19.39
N LEU A 262 23.70 2.15 -18.37
CA LEU A 262 22.74 3.23 -18.57
C LEU A 262 23.41 4.46 -19.20
N ASP A 263 22.78 4.98 -20.25
CA ASP A 263 23.18 6.22 -20.90
C ASP A 263 23.22 7.40 -19.90
N ASP A 264 24.16 8.33 -20.10
CA ASP A 264 24.09 9.64 -19.43
C ASP A 264 22.88 10.42 -19.93
N VAL A 265 22.05 10.95 -19.03
CA VAL A 265 20.88 11.77 -19.39
C VAL A 265 21.11 13.25 -19.11
N ILE A 266 22.18 13.59 -18.38
CA ILE A 266 22.59 14.96 -18.07
C ILE A 266 24.05 15.19 -18.49
N GLY A 267 24.27 16.27 -19.25
CA GLY A 267 25.62 16.73 -19.60
C GLY A 267 26.27 17.51 -18.46
N HIS A 268 27.59 17.44 -18.37
CA HIS A 268 28.41 18.10 -17.34
C HIS A 268 29.26 19.24 -17.91
N ASP A 269 29.27 19.36 -19.24
CA ASP A 269 29.88 20.43 -20.02
C ASP A 269 29.10 20.60 -21.34
N GLN A 270 29.47 21.60 -22.14
CA GLN A 270 28.77 21.92 -23.38
C GLN A 270 28.85 20.80 -24.44
N GLU A 271 29.96 20.07 -24.47
CA GLU A 271 30.19 18.99 -25.43
C GLU A 271 29.30 17.78 -25.11
N SER A 272 29.32 17.31 -23.86
CA SER A 272 28.46 16.21 -23.41
C SER A 272 26.97 16.54 -23.49
N CYS A 273 26.57 17.79 -23.25
CA CYS A 273 25.18 18.22 -23.49
C CYS A 273 24.77 18.05 -24.96
N ALA A 274 25.66 18.41 -25.89
CA ALA A 274 25.39 18.28 -27.33
C ALA A 274 25.32 16.81 -27.76
N GLU A 275 26.25 15.97 -27.29
CA GLU A 275 26.26 14.52 -27.56
C GLU A 275 24.98 13.83 -27.06
N ILE A 276 24.55 14.16 -25.84
CA ILE A 276 23.32 13.61 -25.25
C ILE A 276 22.10 14.04 -26.06
N ALA A 277 22.00 15.33 -26.42
CA ALA A 277 20.90 15.84 -27.21
C ALA A 277 20.82 15.19 -28.60
N GLU A 278 21.95 15.04 -29.29
CA GLU A 278 22.03 14.39 -30.61
C GLU A 278 21.60 12.92 -30.54
N ARG A 279 22.11 12.17 -29.55
CA ARG A 279 21.72 10.76 -29.34
C ARG A 279 20.22 10.63 -29.01
N THR A 280 19.69 11.50 -28.15
CA THR A 280 18.27 11.48 -27.78
C THR A 280 17.37 11.81 -28.99
N LEU A 281 17.74 12.82 -29.78
CA LEU A 281 17.03 13.17 -31.02
C LEU A 281 17.03 12.02 -32.03
N LEU A 282 18.18 11.36 -32.22
CA LEU A 282 18.27 10.17 -33.07
C LEU A 282 17.35 9.06 -32.57
N LYS A 283 17.35 8.74 -31.27
CA LYS A 283 16.46 7.72 -30.68
C LYS A 283 14.99 8.07 -30.88
N LEU A 284 14.59 9.33 -30.64
CA LEU A 284 13.21 9.81 -30.86
C LEU A 284 12.81 9.67 -32.33
N HIS A 285 13.68 10.07 -33.25
CA HIS A 285 13.40 9.94 -34.68
C HIS A 285 13.11 8.50 -35.09
N HIS A 286 13.97 7.55 -34.70
CA HIS A 286 13.77 6.13 -35.00
C HIS A 286 12.51 5.56 -34.35
N PHE A 287 12.20 5.99 -33.11
CA PHE A 287 10.97 5.61 -32.43
C PHE A 287 9.72 6.03 -33.22
N TYR A 288 9.61 7.31 -33.59
CA TYR A 288 8.45 7.80 -34.36
C TYR A 288 8.38 7.22 -35.77
N GLU A 289 9.51 6.96 -36.42
CA GLU A 289 9.53 6.24 -37.70
C GLU A 289 8.97 4.82 -37.57
N GLU A 290 9.31 4.09 -36.51
CA GLU A 290 8.77 2.76 -36.25
C GLU A 290 7.26 2.81 -35.97
N GLN A 291 6.80 3.75 -35.12
CA GLN A 291 5.37 3.94 -34.86
C GLN A 291 4.60 4.27 -36.14
N THR A 292 5.16 5.11 -37.00
CA THR A 292 4.58 5.43 -38.32
C THR A 292 4.46 4.16 -39.18
N LYS A 293 5.52 3.35 -39.24
CA LYS A 293 5.49 2.07 -39.98
C LYS A 293 4.46 1.08 -39.45
N VAL A 294 4.21 1.04 -38.14
CA VAL A 294 3.14 0.23 -37.53
C VAL A 294 1.77 0.66 -38.06
N GLN A 295 1.49 1.96 -38.05
CA GLN A 295 0.22 2.50 -38.57
C GLN A 295 0.06 2.27 -40.08
N ASP A 296 1.13 2.47 -40.85
CA ASP A 296 1.14 2.19 -42.28
C ASP A 296 0.88 0.71 -42.57
N LEU A 297 1.47 -0.20 -41.79
CA LEU A 297 1.23 -1.63 -41.94
C LEU A 297 -0.23 -1.98 -41.61
N LYS A 298 -0.80 -1.44 -40.53
CA LYS A 298 -2.24 -1.61 -40.21
C LYS A 298 -3.11 -1.15 -41.38
N SER A 299 -2.85 0.04 -41.91
CA SER A 299 -3.57 0.61 -43.05
C SER A 299 -3.48 -0.29 -44.28
N ARG A 300 -2.29 -0.77 -44.64
CA ARG A 300 -2.09 -1.72 -45.75
C ARG A 300 -2.82 -3.05 -45.52
N MET A 301 -2.85 -3.56 -44.28
CA MET A 301 -3.59 -4.78 -43.94
C MET A 301 -5.11 -4.61 -44.07
N GLN A 302 -5.63 -3.41 -43.83
CA GLN A 302 -7.07 -3.12 -43.99
C GLN A 302 -7.44 -2.89 -45.46
N GLN A 303 -6.58 -2.21 -46.23
CA GLN A 303 -6.84 -1.84 -47.62
C GLN A 303 -6.50 -2.94 -48.64
N SER A 304 -5.63 -3.88 -48.29
CA SER A 304 -5.13 -4.92 -49.18
C SER A 304 -5.09 -6.29 -48.48
N SER A 305 -4.47 -7.29 -49.11
CA SER A 305 -4.33 -8.62 -48.49
C SER A 305 -3.46 -8.52 -47.22
N PRO A 306 -3.98 -8.83 -46.02
CA PRO A 306 -3.20 -8.78 -44.78
C PRO A 306 -1.96 -9.67 -44.84
N TRP A 307 -2.08 -10.82 -45.51
CA TRP A 307 -0.96 -11.75 -45.69
C TRP A 307 0.16 -11.13 -46.52
N ARG A 308 -0.16 -10.49 -47.66
CA ARG A 308 0.85 -9.83 -48.50
C ARG A 308 1.48 -8.63 -47.79
N ALA A 309 0.67 -7.85 -47.08
CA ALA A 309 1.16 -6.72 -46.30
C ALA A 309 2.18 -7.16 -45.25
N LEU A 310 1.88 -8.21 -44.49
CA LEU A 310 2.78 -8.79 -43.48
C LEU A 310 4.04 -9.41 -44.08
N GLN A 311 3.93 -10.10 -45.23
CA GLN A 311 5.09 -10.70 -45.91
C GLN A 311 6.09 -9.65 -46.43
N ASN A 312 5.60 -8.47 -46.80
CA ASN A 312 6.46 -7.37 -47.26
C ASN A 312 7.17 -6.63 -46.12
N GLU A 313 6.67 -6.73 -44.89
CA GLU A 313 7.34 -6.14 -43.71
C GLU A 313 8.45 -7.05 -43.21
N GLN A 314 9.64 -6.50 -43.00
CA GLN A 314 10.82 -7.25 -42.52
C GLN A 314 11.23 -6.86 -41.10
N ASN A 315 10.71 -5.77 -40.54
CA ASN A 315 11.01 -5.37 -39.18
C ASN A 315 10.12 -6.11 -38.17
N TYR A 316 10.73 -6.94 -37.32
CA TYR A 316 10.06 -7.67 -36.25
C TYR A 316 9.21 -6.76 -35.36
N TRP A 317 9.74 -5.62 -34.92
CA TRP A 317 9.10 -4.71 -33.97
C TRP A 317 7.89 -4.00 -34.58
N VAL A 318 7.92 -3.71 -35.88
CA VAL A 318 6.76 -3.20 -36.61
C VAL A 318 5.64 -4.25 -36.62
N VAL A 319 5.96 -5.52 -36.91
CA VAL A 319 4.96 -6.61 -36.88
C VAL A 319 4.45 -6.86 -35.47
N SER A 320 5.32 -6.81 -34.46
CA SER A 320 4.98 -6.95 -33.04
C SER A 320 4.05 -5.82 -32.57
N GLY A 321 4.32 -4.57 -32.97
CA GLY A 321 3.47 -3.43 -32.66
C GLY A 321 2.06 -3.59 -33.23
N VAL A 322 1.95 -4.14 -34.45
CA VAL A 322 0.63 -4.54 -34.98
C VAL A 322 0.03 -5.63 -34.12
N ALA A 323 0.75 -6.71 -33.80
CA ALA A 323 0.24 -7.87 -33.04
C ALA A 323 -0.29 -7.53 -31.63
N GLN A 324 0.33 -6.54 -30.97
CA GLN A 324 -0.05 -6.07 -29.62
C GLN A 324 -1.25 -5.11 -29.64
N SER A 325 -1.65 -4.64 -30.82
CA SER A 325 -2.72 -3.67 -30.92
C SER A 325 -4.10 -4.27 -30.59
N ILE A 326 -4.92 -3.51 -29.85
CA ILE A 326 -6.24 -3.97 -29.38
C ILE A 326 -7.25 -4.06 -30.53
N ASP A 327 -7.08 -3.24 -31.56
CA ASP A 327 -8.02 -3.05 -32.68
C ASP A 327 -7.94 -4.14 -33.78
N ILE A 328 -6.94 -5.03 -33.76
CA ILE A 328 -6.84 -6.09 -34.77
C ILE A 328 -7.75 -7.29 -34.46
N PRO A 329 -8.55 -7.75 -35.45
CA PRO A 329 -9.36 -8.96 -35.34
C PRO A 329 -8.54 -10.19 -34.92
N ILE A 330 -9.12 -11.05 -34.08
CA ILE A 330 -8.49 -12.30 -33.57
C ILE A 330 -7.91 -13.15 -34.70
N ARG A 331 -8.62 -13.28 -35.84
CA ARG A 331 -8.15 -14.04 -37.02
C ARG A 331 -6.81 -13.55 -37.59
N LEU A 332 -6.47 -12.27 -37.39
CA LEU A 332 -5.21 -11.70 -37.87
C LEU A 332 -4.08 -11.87 -36.85
N LYS A 333 -4.39 -12.11 -35.56
CA LYS A 333 -3.39 -12.35 -34.51
C LYS A 333 -2.54 -13.59 -34.82
N GLU A 334 -3.16 -14.68 -35.28
CA GLU A 334 -2.42 -15.89 -35.69
C GLU A 334 -1.46 -15.61 -36.87
N MET A 335 -1.88 -14.79 -37.84
CA MET A 335 -1.05 -14.43 -38.98
C MET A 335 0.13 -13.55 -38.57
N THR A 336 -0.11 -12.56 -37.69
CA THR A 336 0.95 -11.69 -37.18
C THR A 336 1.93 -12.47 -36.32
N THR A 337 1.46 -13.35 -35.43
CA THR A 337 2.33 -14.20 -34.60
C THR A 337 3.19 -15.12 -35.45
N LYS A 338 2.62 -15.73 -36.50
CA LYS A 338 3.40 -16.52 -37.45
C LYS A 338 4.48 -15.69 -38.15
N ARG A 339 4.16 -14.46 -38.56
CA ARG A 339 5.14 -13.57 -39.18
C ARG A 339 6.22 -13.11 -38.19
N MET A 340 5.87 -12.84 -36.94
CA MET A 340 6.84 -12.55 -35.89
C MET A 340 7.80 -13.72 -35.70
N ARG A 341 7.29 -14.97 -35.69
CA ARG A 341 8.11 -16.19 -35.63
C ARG A 341 9.10 -16.32 -36.79
N GLU A 342 8.69 -15.94 -38.01
CA GLU A 342 9.57 -15.93 -39.19
C GLU A 342 10.69 -14.87 -39.10
N LEU A 343 10.43 -13.75 -38.42
CA LEU A 343 11.35 -12.61 -38.31
C LEU A 343 12.24 -12.64 -37.07
N ALA A 344 11.85 -13.36 -36.02
CA ALA A 344 12.54 -13.39 -34.74
C ALA A 344 13.95 -13.97 -34.88
N ASN A 345 14.97 -13.15 -34.63
CA ASN A 345 16.37 -13.51 -34.80
C ASN A 345 17.16 -13.41 -33.48
N THR A 346 16.79 -12.48 -32.61
CA THR A 346 17.44 -12.30 -31.31
C THR A 346 16.81 -13.16 -30.20
N PRO A 347 17.51 -13.42 -29.08
CA PRO A 347 16.95 -14.16 -27.94
C PRO A 347 15.64 -13.56 -27.40
N ILE A 348 15.54 -12.23 -27.32
CA ILE A 348 14.35 -11.53 -26.82
C ILE A 348 13.16 -11.66 -27.79
N GLU A 349 13.40 -11.55 -29.10
CA GLU A 349 12.36 -11.72 -30.11
C GLU A 349 11.80 -13.15 -30.10
N LYS A 350 12.67 -14.15 -29.96
CA LYS A 350 12.25 -15.56 -29.92
C LYS A 350 11.33 -15.85 -28.73
N ILE A 351 11.67 -15.37 -27.53
CA ILE A 351 10.83 -15.60 -26.35
C ILE A 351 9.51 -14.81 -26.41
N LEU A 352 9.52 -13.60 -26.98
CA LEU A 352 8.32 -12.76 -27.16
C LEU A 352 7.31 -13.32 -28.18
N VAL A 353 7.72 -14.26 -29.04
CA VAL A 353 6.78 -15.00 -29.91
C VAL A 353 6.03 -16.09 -29.15
N VAL A 354 6.70 -16.76 -28.20
CA VAL A 354 6.13 -17.90 -27.46
C VAL A 354 5.07 -17.44 -26.46
N ILE A 355 5.29 -16.31 -25.79
CA ILE A 355 4.40 -15.80 -24.72
C ILE A 355 2.95 -15.56 -25.21
N PRO A 356 2.70 -14.84 -26.32
CA PRO A 356 1.35 -14.66 -26.86
C PRO A 356 0.67 -15.99 -27.26
N GLU A 357 1.42 -16.99 -27.74
CA GLU A 357 0.87 -18.30 -28.07
C GLU A 357 0.44 -19.06 -26.81
N LEU A 358 1.26 -19.03 -25.76
CA LEU A 358 0.88 -19.56 -24.44
C LEU A 358 -0.37 -18.86 -23.89
N ALA A 359 -0.42 -17.53 -23.99
CA ALA A 359 -1.56 -16.72 -23.56
C ALA A 359 -2.85 -17.13 -24.29
N TYR A 360 -2.78 -17.34 -25.62
CA TYR A 360 -3.91 -17.79 -26.42
C TYR A 360 -4.49 -19.11 -25.92
N TYR A 361 -3.63 -20.11 -25.64
CA TYR A 361 -4.09 -21.42 -25.19
C TYR A 361 -4.54 -21.44 -23.72
N LEU A 362 -3.89 -20.68 -22.84
CA LEU A 362 -4.08 -20.76 -21.40
C LEU A 362 -5.06 -19.72 -20.84
N ASN A 363 -5.06 -18.48 -21.35
CA ASN A 363 -5.99 -17.44 -20.88
C ASN A 363 -7.33 -17.46 -21.63
N GLY A 364 -7.33 -17.96 -22.87
CA GLY A 364 -8.54 -18.08 -23.70
C GLY A 364 -9.63 -18.99 -23.10
N GLU A 365 -10.86 -18.78 -23.56
CA GLU A 365 -12.05 -19.55 -23.19
C GLU A 365 -11.83 -21.07 -23.34
N SER A 366 -12.14 -21.84 -22.28
CA SER A 366 -11.88 -23.29 -22.25
C SER A 366 -12.59 -24.05 -23.37
N LYS A 367 -13.79 -23.61 -23.74
CA LYS A 367 -14.60 -24.15 -24.87
C LYS A 367 -13.94 -24.01 -26.24
N ASN A 368 -13.01 -23.07 -26.41
CA ASN A 368 -12.32 -22.81 -27.68
C ASN A 368 -11.02 -23.62 -27.82
N ARG A 369 -10.60 -24.37 -26.78
CA ARG A 369 -9.33 -25.10 -26.81
C ARG A 369 -9.42 -26.33 -27.73
N PRO A 370 -8.44 -26.51 -28.64
CA PRO A 370 -8.39 -27.71 -29.47
C PRO A 370 -8.06 -28.96 -28.61
N LYS A 371 -8.39 -30.15 -29.12
CA LYS A 371 -8.19 -31.41 -28.37
C LYS A 371 -6.71 -31.69 -28.05
N ASP A 372 -5.79 -31.23 -28.91
CA ASP A 372 -4.35 -31.38 -28.76
C ASP A 372 -3.68 -30.21 -27.99
N CYS A 373 -4.48 -29.31 -27.40
CA CYS A 373 -4.01 -28.10 -26.74
C CYS A 373 -2.94 -28.37 -25.67
N LYS A 374 -3.10 -29.43 -24.87
CA LYS A 374 -2.11 -29.82 -23.85
C LYS A 374 -0.72 -30.02 -24.47
N ASN A 375 -0.63 -30.87 -25.50
CA ASN A 375 0.63 -31.21 -26.16
C ASN A 375 1.28 -29.98 -26.81
N LYS A 376 0.48 -29.04 -27.32
CA LYS A 376 0.98 -27.77 -27.88
C LYS A 376 1.57 -26.88 -26.80
N VAL A 377 0.90 -26.76 -25.65
CA VAL A 377 1.43 -26.00 -24.51
C VAL A 377 2.70 -26.64 -23.96
N ASP A 378 2.77 -27.97 -23.86
CA ASP A 378 3.99 -28.70 -23.48
C ASP A 378 5.16 -28.33 -24.41
N ALA A 379 4.94 -28.40 -25.72
CA ALA A 379 5.97 -28.05 -26.71
C ALA A 379 6.42 -26.58 -26.64
N LEU A 380 5.48 -25.65 -26.40
CA LEU A 380 5.79 -24.22 -26.26
C LEU A 380 6.57 -23.92 -24.98
N LEU A 381 6.24 -24.56 -23.86
CA LEU A 381 6.99 -24.41 -22.61
C LEU A 381 8.41 -24.98 -22.75
N ASP A 382 8.54 -26.15 -23.38
CA ASP A 382 9.85 -26.76 -23.69
C ASP A 382 10.69 -25.88 -24.64
N GLU A 383 10.06 -25.21 -25.60
CA GLU A 383 10.70 -24.25 -26.50
C GLU A 383 11.18 -23.01 -25.72
N ALA A 384 10.32 -22.45 -24.85
CA ALA A 384 10.65 -21.29 -24.03
C ALA A 384 11.85 -21.55 -23.11
N GLU A 385 11.86 -22.68 -22.39
CA GLU A 385 12.94 -23.04 -21.46
C GLU A 385 14.29 -23.26 -22.16
N LYS A 386 14.30 -23.63 -23.45
CA LYS A 386 15.52 -23.83 -24.24
C LYS A 386 15.99 -22.56 -24.98
N THR A 387 15.18 -21.50 -24.96
CA THR A 387 15.50 -20.25 -25.65
C THR A 387 16.49 -19.43 -24.82
N GLU A 388 17.53 -18.90 -25.45
CA GLU A 388 18.56 -18.08 -24.76
C GLU A 388 17.97 -16.85 -24.02
N GLY A 389 16.80 -16.37 -24.45
CA GLY A 389 16.07 -15.26 -23.83
C GLY A 389 15.17 -15.65 -22.65
N TYR A 390 15.20 -16.92 -22.21
CA TYR A 390 14.35 -17.43 -21.13
C TYR A 390 14.47 -16.61 -19.84
N ASP A 391 15.70 -16.33 -19.39
CA ASP A 391 15.94 -15.65 -18.11
C ASP A 391 15.33 -14.24 -18.06
N LEU A 392 15.20 -13.56 -19.22
CA LEU A 392 14.57 -12.24 -19.32
C LEU A 392 13.08 -12.25 -19.04
N TRP A 393 12.39 -13.36 -19.36
CA TRP A 393 10.93 -13.51 -19.25
C TRP A 393 10.51 -14.71 -18.40
N LYS A 394 11.44 -15.20 -17.57
CA LYS A 394 11.25 -16.39 -16.73
C LYS A 394 9.98 -16.30 -15.89
N PHE A 395 9.71 -15.14 -15.31
CA PHE A 395 8.50 -14.89 -14.52
C PHE A 395 7.20 -15.20 -15.30
N ALA A 396 7.08 -14.72 -16.53
CA ALA A 396 5.90 -14.96 -17.36
C ALA A 396 5.78 -16.44 -17.75
N ILE A 397 6.89 -17.10 -18.10
CA ILE A 397 6.89 -18.52 -18.44
C ILE A 397 6.49 -19.39 -17.24
N LEU A 398 6.99 -19.08 -16.03
CA LEU A 398 6.60 -19.75 -14.80
C LEU A 398 5.10 -19.56 -14.50
N GLN A 399 4.54 -18.36 -14.71
CA GLN A 399 3.11 -18.11 -14.58
C GLN A 399 2.29 -18.99 -15.54
N TYR A 400 2.72 -19.12 -16.80
CA TYR A 400 2.04 -20.01 -17.76
C TYR A 400 2.22 -21.48 -17.43
N LYS A 401 3.36 -21.89 -16.88
CA LYS A 401 3.58 -23.25 -16.36
C LYS A 401 2.62 -23.56 -15.20
N ALA A 402 2.39 -22.60 -14.30
CA ALA A 402 1.38 -22.72 -13.25
C ALA A 402 -0.05 -22.85 -13.82
N LYS A 403 -0.43 -22.02 -14.79
CA LYS A 403 -1.74 -22.12 -15.48
C LYS A 403 -1.91 -23.45 -16.21
N HIS A 404 -0.85 -23.98 -16.81
CA HIS A 404 -0.84 -25.30 -17.44
C HIS A 404 -1.06 -26.44 -16.42
N LEU A 405 -0.49 -26.33 -15.22
CA LEU A 405 -0.72 -27.27 -14.11
C LEU A 405 -2.15 -27.16 -13.54
N LEU A 406 -2.68 -25.93 -13.42
CA LEU A 406 -4.08 -25.71 -13.06
C LEU A 406 -5.02 -26.40 -14.04
N ALA A 407 -4.78 -26.28 -15.35
CA ALA A 407 -5.58 -26.92 -16.39
C ALA A 407 -5.56 -28.47 -16.33
N GLN A 408 -4.64 -29.04 -15.55
CA GLN A 408 -4.50 -30.48 -15.27
C GLN A 408 -5.00 -30.89 -13.88
N ASN A 409 -5.63 -29.97 -13.13
CA ASN A 409 -6.09 -30.16 -11.74
C ASN A 409 -4.95 -30.32 -10.72
N ASN A 410 -3.75 -29.82 -11.00
CA ASN A 410 -2.60 -29.90 -10.10
C ASN A 410 -2.36 -28.56 -9.40
N PHE A 411 -3.16 -28.27 -8.37
CA PHE A 411 -3.16 -26.96 -7.70
C PHE A 411 -1.93 -26.74 -6.81
N ASP A 412 -1.43 -27.79 -6.15
CA ASP A 412 -0.29 -27.67 -5.23
C ASP A 412 1.00 -27.29 -5.96
N GLU A 413 1.27 -27.92 -7.11
CA GLU A 413 2.44 -27.55 -7.92
C GLU A 413 2.23 -26.22 -8.63
N ALA A 414 1.02 -25.92 -9.12
CA ALA A 414 0.72 -24.61 -9.70
C ALA A 414 0.99 -23.46 -8.71
N SER A 415 0.62 -23.64 -7.44
CA SER A 415 0.86 -22.64 -6.38
C SER A 415 2.35 -22.36 -6.16
N LYS A 416 3.21 -23.38 -6.28
CA LYS A 416 4.67 -23.19 -6.21
C LYS A 416 5.16 -22.35 -7.39
N TYR A 417 4.77 -22.72 -8.61
CA TYR A 417 5.19 -21.99 -9.81
C TYR A 417 4.67 -20.54 -9.86
N PHE A 418 3.47 -20.25 -9.37
CA PHE A 418 2.99 -18.87 -9.25
C PHE A 418 3.85 -18.05 -8.27
N ARG A 419 4.22 -18.63 -7.12
CA ARG A 419 5.14 -17.96 -6.18
C ARG A 419 6.52 -17.74 -6.78
N ASP A 420 7.07 -18.75 -7.45
CA ASP A 420 8.35 -18.62 -8.14
C ASP A 420 8.28 -17.56 -9.25
N ALA A 421 7.16 -17.49 -9.99
CA ALA A 421 6.91 -16.45 -10.98
C ALA A 421 6.90 -15.05 -10.36
N LEU A 422 6.27 -14.88 -9.18
CA LEU A 422 6.22 -13.61 -8.47
C LEU A 422 7.61 -13.17 -7.98
N GLU A 423 8.39 -14.08 -7.39
CA GLU A 423 9.75 -13.75 -6.94
C GLU A 423 10.67 -13.39 -8.12
N GLU A 424 10.52 -14.05 -9.27
CA GLU A 424 11.28 -13.70 -10.47
C GLU A 424 10.81 -12.38 -11.09
N SER A 425 9.53 -12.00 -10.95
CA SER A 425 9.03 -10.75 -11.54
C SER A 425 9.66 -9.52 -10.91
N PHE A 426 10.03 -9.56 -9.62
CA PHE A 426 10.74 -8.45 -8.95
C PHE A 426 12.13 -8.14 -9.52
N LYS A 427 12.72 -9.05 -10.30
CA LYS A 427 14.05 -8.86 -10.88
C LYS A 427 14.01 -8.11 -12.21
N CYS A 428 13.02 -8.41 -13.04
CA CYS A 428 13.04 -8.06 -14.47
C CYS A 428 11.71 -7.49 -14.98
N SER A 429 10.71 -7.26 -14.11
CA SER A 429 9.38 -6.78 -14.51
C SER A 429 8.90 -5.62 -13.63
N TYR A 430 8.24 -4.66 -14.27
CA TYR A 430 7.51 -3.58 -13.62
C TYR A 430 6.11 -3.46 -14.27
N GLY A 431 5.14 -2.93 -13.53
CA GLY A 431 3.77 -2.72 -14.02
C GLY A 431 2.84 -3.94 -13.87
N LEU A 432 1.85 -4.04 -14.77
CA LEU A 432 0.67 -4.91 -14.64
C LEU A 432 0.99 -6.39 -14.38
N ILE A 433 2.02 -6.94 -15.01
CA ILE A 433 2.29 -8.40 -14.96
C ILE A 433 2.59 -8.88 -13.53
N THR A 434 3.36 -8.10 -12.74
CA THR A 434 3.63 -8.45 -11.33
C THR A 434 2.32 -8.48 -10.54
N GLY A 435 1.44 -7.50 -10.76
CA GLY A 435 0.11 -7.48 -10.17
C GLY A 435 -0.76 -8.66 -10.61
N GLU A 436 -0.74 -9.03 -11.89
CA GLU A 436 -1.49 -10.19 -12.42
C GLU A 436 -1.01 -11.50 -11.79
N ILE A 437 0.31 -11.69 -11.66
CA ILE A 437 0.88 -12.86 -11.00
C ILE A 437 0.51 -12.87 -9.51
N ALA A 438 0.53 -11.71 -8.85
CA ALA A 438 0.12 -11.59 -7.45
C ALA A 438 -1.37 -11.91 -7.26
N ARG A 439 -2.25 -11.47 -8.17
CA ARG A 439 -3.65 -11.88 -8.21
C ARG A 439 -3.78 -13.39 -8.35
N ASP A 440 -3.07 -13.99 -9.30
CA ASP A 440 -3.12 -15.43 -9.53
C ASP A 440 -2.62 -16.22 -8.29
N CYS A 441 -1.58 -15.71 -7.60
CA CYS A 441 -1.09 -16.24 -6.31
C CYS A 441 -2.15 -16.18 -5.21
N LEU A 442 -2.79 -15.02 -5.03
CA LEU A 442 -3.83 -14.85 -4.03
C LEU A 442 -5.01 -15.77 -4.34
N ALA A 443 -5.47 -15.78 -5.59
CA ALA A 443 -6.60 -16.55 -6.08
C ALA A 443 -6.44 -18.04 -5.79
N ILE A 444 -5.29 -18.64 -6.13
CA ILE A 444 -5.03 -20.05 -5.83
C ILE A 444 -4.87 -20.32 -4.33
N ALA A 445 -4.26 -19.39 -3.58
CA ALA A 445 -4.05 -19.53 -2.15
C ALA A 445 -5.37 -19.54 -1.37
N VAL A 446 -6.37 -18.79 -1.81
CA VAL A 446 -7.69 -18.71 -1.14
C VAL A 446 -8.77 -19.59 -1.78
N ALA A 447 -8.46 -20.29 -2.89
CA ALA A 447 -9.43 -21.11 -3.63
C ALA A 447 -10.12 -22.18 -2.77
N ASN A 448 -9.39 -22.69 -1.77
CA ASN A 448 -9.75 -23.84 -0.95
C ASN A 448 -9.28 -23.70 0.51
N GLN A 449 -9.00 -22.46 0.94
CA GLN A 449 -8.48 -22.14 2.26
C GLN A 449 -8.93 -20.74 2.67
N LYS A 450 -9.10 -20.52 3.97
CA LYS A 450 -9.37 -19.19 4.52
C LYS A 450 -8.24 -18.20 4.21
N LEU A 451 -8.59 -16.92 4.11
CA LEU A 451 -7.58 -15.86 4.09
C LEU A 451 -6.70 -15.95 5.35
N ILE A 452 -5.38 -15.90 5.15
CA ILE A 452 -4.40 -15.70 6.22
C ILE A 452 -3.69 -14.39 5.90
N THR A 453 -4.15 -13.31 6.52
CA THR A 453 -3.71 -11.93 6.22
C THR A 453 -2.19 -11.81 6.17
N ASN A 454 -1.49 -12.20 7.22
CA ASN A 454 -0.02 -12.12 7.28
C ASN A 454 0.71 -12.85 6.14
N ASN A 455 0.16 -13.96 5.64
CA ASN A 455 0.77 -14.73 4.56
C ASN A 455 0.39 -14.18 3.17
N HIS A 456 -0.79 -13.58 3.05
CA HIS A 456 -1.38 -13.19 1.77
C HIS A 456 -1.28 -11.68 1.50
N GLU A 457 -0.92 -10.88 2.51
CA GLU A 457 -0.77 -9.43 2.40
C GLU A 457 0.25 -9.04 1.34
N LYS A 458 1.33 -9.83 1.18
CA LYS A 458 2.30 -9.62 0.09
C LYS A 458 1.61 -9.57 -1.27
N TYR A 459 0.72 -10.52 -1.56
CA TYR A 459 0.02 -10.56 -2.86
C TYR A 459 -0.90 -9.35 -3.03
N TYR A 460 -1.65 -8.99 -2.00
CA TYR A 460 -2.51 -7.81 -2.02
C TYR A 460 -1.73 -6.52 -2.29
N ARG A 461 -0.59 -6.31 -1.62
CA ARG A 461 0.28 -5.15 -1.83
C ARG A 461 0.81 -5.09 -3.27
N GLU A 462 1.19 -6.23 -3.83
CA GLU A 462 1.66 -6.28 -5.22
C GLU A 462 0.54 -6.11 -6.26
N MET A 463 -0.70 -6.47 -5.94
CA MET A 463 -1.85 -6.16 -6.78
C MET A 463 -2.13 -4.65 -6.82
N LEU A 464 -1.97 -3.96 -5.68
CA LEU A 464 -2.07 -2.50 -5.62
C LEU A 464 -0.93 -1.82 -6.39
N SER A 465 0.32 -2.23 -6.14
CA SER A 465 1.49 -1.67 -6.82
C SER A 465 1.45 -1.92 -8.33
N GLY A 466 0.92 -3.08 -8.74
CA GLY A 466 0.76 -3.49 -10.13
C GLY A 466 -0.51 -2.97 -10.80
N GLY A 467 -1.31 -2.10 -10.18
CA GLY A 467 -2.47 -1.47 -10.84
C GLY A 467 -3.64 -2.42 -11.15
N ILE A 468 -3.75 -3.57 -10.47
CA ILE A 468 -4.87 -4.51 -10.68
C ILE A 468 -6.16 -4.01 -10.04
N ILE A 469 -6.02 -3.19 -8.99
CA ILE A 469 -7.14 -2.63 -8.24
C ILE A 469 -7.23 -1.15 -8.60
N GLU A 470 -8.14 -0.82 -9.50
CA GLU A 470 -8.47 0.56 -9.88
C GLU A 470 -9.73 0.99 -9.13
N SER A 471 -9.56 1.69 -8.02
CA SER A 471 -10.68 2.22 -7.24
C SER A 471 -10.32 3.53 -6.54
N ASP A 472 -11.28 4.45 -6.45
CA ASP A 472 -11.16 5.72 -5.71
C ASP A 472 -10.90 5.48 -4.21
N GLN A 473 -11.34 4.34 -3.68
CA GLN A 473 -11.08 3.89 -2.31
C GLN A 473 -10.40 2.52 -2.36
N ILE A 474 -9.23 2.40 -1.74
CA ILE A 474 -8.48 1.15 -1.70
C ILE A 474 -9.31 0.10 -0.93
N PRO A 475 -9.78 -0.98 -1.57
CA PRO A 475 -10.57 -2.02 -0.92
C PRO A 475 -9.73 -2.79 0.08
N SER A 476 -10.39 -3.35 1.10
CA SER A 476 -9.75 -4.20 2.10
C SER A 476 -9.21 -5.50 1.49
N ILE A 477 -8.23 -6.13 2.14
CA ILE A 477 -7.70 -7.43 1.68
C ILE A 477 -8.78 -8.51 1.68
N GLU A 478 -9.75 -8.44 2.58
CA GLU A 478 -10.90 -9.34 2.67
C GLU A 478 -11.80 -9.26 1.43
N GLU A 479 -12.10 -8.03 0.97
CA GLU A 479 -12.89 -7.82 -0.25
C GLU A 479 -12.14 -8.31 -1.48
N VAL A 480 -10.85 -7.98 -1.56
CA VAL A 480 -9.99 -8.44 -2.66
C VAL A 480 -9.84 -9.96 -2.65
N ALA A 481 -9.75 -10.59 -1.48
CA ALA A 481 -9.68 -12.04 -1.38
C ALA A 481 -10.98 -12.71 -1.85
N ARG A 482 -12.15 -12.16 -1.50
CA ARG A 482 -13.45 -12.66 -1.99
C ARG A 482 -13.54 -12.55 -3.51
N TRP A 483 -13.11 -11.43 -4.07
CA TRP A 483 -13.00 -11.28 -5.52
C TRP A 483 -12.01 -12.28 -6.15
N ALA A 484 -10.82 -12.45 -5.55
CA ALA A 484 -9.79 -13.38 -6.03
C ALA A 484 -10.26 -14.84 -5.98
N TYR A 485 -11.06 -15.22 -4.98
CA TYR A 485 -11.72 -16.54 -4.91
C TYR A 485 -12.68 -16.75 -6.09
N SER A 486 -13.55 -15.77 -6.39
CA SER A 486 -14.44 -15.85 -7.55
C SER A 486 -13.64 -15.91 -8.85
N TYR A 487 -12.64 -15.03 -8.99
CA TYR A 487 -11.71 -15.01 -10.11
C TYR A 487 -11.03 -16.38 -10.34
N PHE A 488 -10.61 -17.06 -9.26
CA PHE A 488 -10.01 -18.39 -9.36
C PHE A 488 -10.94 -19.37 -10.07
N TRP A 489 -12.17 -19.51 -9.57
CA TRP A 489 -13.10 -20.53 -10.03
C TRP A 489 -13.82 -20.18 -11.34
N GLU A 490 -13.97 -18.89 -11.64
CA GLU A 490 -14.70 -18.40 -12.82
C GLU A 490 -13.80 -18.11 -14.02
N ASP A 491 -12.56 -17.66 -13.81
CA ASP A 491 -11.67 -17.25 -14.91
C ASP A 491 -10.30 -17.96 -14.92
N LEU A 492 -9.61 -18.08 -13.78
CA LEU A 492 -8.23 -18.62 -13.78
C LEU A 492 -8.21 -20.14 -14.00
N TYR A 493 -9.06 -20.88 -13.29
CA TYR A 493 -9.11 -22.34 -13.36
C TYR A 493 -9.90 -22.82 -14.59
N LYS A 494 -9.17 -23.10 -15.66
CA LYS A 494 -9.71 -23.61 -16.93
C LYS A 494 -9.12 -25.00 -17.23
N PRO A 495 -9.83 -26.12 -16.95
CA PRO A 495 -9.33 -27.46 -17.25
C PRO A 495 -9.22 -27.74 -18.76
N TYR A 496 -8.31 -28.64 -19.16
CA TYR A 496 -8.20 -29.08 -20.55
C TYR A 496 -9.40 -29.96 -20.98
N PRO A 497 -9.71 -30.01 -22.30
CA PRO A 497 -10.69 -30.96 -22.81
C PRO A 497 -10.41 -32.39 -22.36
N GLY A 498 -11.40 -33.06 -21.76
CA GLY A 498 -11.27 -34.42 -21.23
C GLY A 498 -10.84 -34.52 -19.77
N ILE A 499 -10.42 -33.42 -19.14
CA ILE A 499 -10.17 -33.35 -17.70
C ILE A 499 -11.47 -32.95 -16.98
N LYS A 500 -11.87 -33.73 -15.97
CA LYS A 500 -13.07 -33.45 -15.18
C LYS A 500 -12.84 -32.19 -14.32
N PRO A 501 -13.68 -31.13 -14.44
CA PRO A 501 -13.55 -29.94 -13.60
C PRO A 501 -13.75 -30.28 -12.12
N GLN A 502 -12.90 -29.72 -11.27
CA GLN A 502 -13.08 -29.72 -9.83
C GLN A 502 -14.11 -28.66 -9.40
N GLN A 503 -14.57 -28.76 -8.17
CA GLN A 503 -15.46 -27.79 -7.53
C GLN A 503 -14.82 -27.34 -6.22
N PRO A 504 -15.21 -26.17 -5.67
CA PRO A 504 -14.74 -25.72 -4.36
C PRO A 504 -14.91 -26.81 -3.29
N LEU A 505 -13.87 -27.05 -2.48
CA LEU A 505 -13.88 -28.07 -1.44
C LEU A 505 -15.05 -27.85 -0.48
N SER A 506 -15.26 -26.61 -0.02
CA SER A 506 -16.38 -26.25 0.85
C SER A 506 -17.72 -26.69 0.26
N LYS A 507 -17.98 -26.41 -1.03
CA LYS A 507 -19.21 -26.79 -1.73
C LYS A 507 -19.39 -28.31 -1.77
N THR A 508 -18.31 -29.07 -2.02
CA THR A 508 -18.39 -30.54 -2.07
C THR A 508 -18.61 -31.19 -0.70
N LEU A 509 -18.11 -30.56 0.36
CA LEU A 509 -18.23 -31.06 1.74
C LEU A 509 -19.57 -30.66 2.38
N VAL A 510 -19.97 -29.39 2.21
CA VAL A 510 -21.10 -28.79 2.92
C VAL A 510 -22.43 -29.13 2.26
N LYS A 511 -22.52 -29.05 0.93
CA LYS A 511 -23.81 -29.20 0.23
C LYS A 511 -24.49 -30.54 0.56
N PRO A 512 -23.83 -31.70 0.50
CA PRO A 512 -24.46 -32.97 0.87
C PRO A 512 -24.90 -33.04 2.34
N ALA A 513 -24.22 -32.33 3.23
CA ALA A 513 -24.57 -32.26 4.65
C ALA A 513 -25.85 -31.43 4.84
N LEU A 514 -25.92 -30.24 4.24
CA LEU A 514 -27.09 -29.36 4.28
C LEU A 514 -28.32 -29.99 3.60
N ASP A 515 -28.14 -30.62 2.43
CA ASP A 515 -29.23 -31.31 1.70
C ASP A 515 -29.91 -32.40 2.54
N LYS A 516 -29.18 -33.01 3.48
CA LYS A 516 -29.72 -33.99 4.45
C LYS A 516 -30.29 -33.35 5.71
N LEU A 517 -29.79 -32.19 6.12
CA LEU A 517 -30.24 -31.50 7.33
C LEU A 517 -31.65 -30.92 7.17
N PHE A 518 -31.90 -30.20 6.07
CA PHE A 518 -33.18 -29.49 5.87
C PHE A 518 -34.40 -30.41 5.96
N PRO A 519 -34.44 -31.59 5.31
CA PRO A 519 -35.58 -32.50 5.44
C PRO A 519 -35.80 -33.04 6.86
N LEU A 520 -34.77 -33.06 7.71
CA LEU A 520 -34.90 -33.50 9.11
C LEU A 520 -35.52 -32.40 9.97
N LEU A 521 -35.16 -31.14 9.71
CA LEU A 521 -35.76 -29.96 10.35
C LEU A 521 -37.25 -29.86 10.01
N GLU A 522 -37.61 -29.97 8.73
CA GLU A 522 -39.00 -29.90 8.26
C GLU A 522 -39.89 -30.99 8.88
N LYS A 523 -39.35 -32.19 9.08
CA LYS A 523 -40.09 -33.34 9.64
C LYS A 523 -40.07 -33.40 11.17
N ASN A 524 -39.41 -32.45 11.85
CA ASN A 524 -39.15 -32.51 13.30
C ASN A 524 -38.57 -33.88 13.73
N ASN A 525 -37.60 -34.40 12.99
CA ASN A 525 -36.98 -35.68 13.29
C ASN A 525 -35.80 -35.51 14.26
N LEU A 526 -36.10 -35.35 15.55
CA LEU A 526 -35.09 -35.12 16.60
C LEU A 526 -33.99 -36.20 16.66
N ALA A 527 -34.35 -37.48 16.50
CA ALA A 527 -33.37 -38.57 16.48
C ALA A 527 -32.44 -38.45 15.27
N GLY A 528 -33.01 -38.20 14.08
CA GLY A 528 -32.24 -38.02 12.85
C GLY A 528 -31.32 -36.79 12.90
N LEU A 529 -31.74 -35.71 13.57
CA LEU A 529 -30.91 -34.52 13.78
C LEU A 529 -29.68 -34.83 14.66
N LYS A 530 -29.85 -35.59 15.74
CA LYS A 530 -28.74 -36.06 16.58
C LYS A 530 -27.78 -36.98 15.81
N ASP A 531 -28.33 -37.91 15.03
CA ASP A 531 -27.52 -38.79 14.17
C ASP A 531 -26.77 -38.00 13.10
N TRP A 532 -27.37 -36.95 12.56
CA TRP A 532 -26.73 -36.03 11.62
C TRP A 532 -25.57 -35.28 12.27
N LEU A 533 -25.73 -34.75 13.49
CA LEU A 533 -24.65 -34.11 14.26
C LEU A 533 -23.49 -35.07 14.55
N ASN A 534 -23.79 -36.35 14.77
CA ASN A 534 -22.79 -37.41 14.97
C ASN A 534 -22.03 -37.70 13.67
N SER A 535 -22.75 -37.84 12.56
CA SER A 535 -22.20 -38.25 11.28
C SER A 535 -21.36 -37.16 10.59
N ASN A 536 -21.55 -35.89 10.95
CA ASN A 536 -20.86 -34.74 10.34
C ASN A 536 -19.80 -34.10 11.25
N ASN A 537 -19.27 -34.82 12.23
CA ASN A 537 -18.33 -34.28 13.24
C ASN A 537 -17.10 -33.57 12.65
N THR A 538 -16.64 -33.95 11.47
CA THR A 538 -15.48 -33.35 10.81
C THR A 538 -15.72 -31.91 10.37
N LEU A 539 -16.96 -31.54 10.04
CA LEU A 539 -17.31 -30.17 9.65
C LEU A 539 -17.23 -29.19 10.82
N PHE A 540 -17.25 -29.70 12.06
CA PHE A 540 -17.22 -28.89 13.28
C PHE A 540 -15.82 -28.77 13.90
N LYS A 541 -14.79 -29.38 13.30
CA LYS A 541 -13.42 -29.37 13.85
C LYS A 541 -12.64 -28.09 13.58
N SER A 542 -12.97 -27.35 12.53
CA SER A 542 -12.23 -26.16 12.10
C SER A 542 -13.09 -25.26 11.19
N ASN A 543 -12.49 -24.16 10.70
CA ASN A 543 -13.03 -23.39 9.58
C ASN A 543 -13.25 -24.27 8.35
N LEU A 544 -14.25 -23.95 7.54
CA LEU A 544 -14.49 -24.53 6.23
C LEU A 544 -13.38 -24.12 5.25
N PRO A 545 -13.03 -24.98 4.27
CA PRO A 545 -11.95 -24.72 3.32
C PRO A 545 -12.41 -23.80 2.19
N ASP A 546 -12.76 -22.56 2.52
CA ASP A 546 -13.09 -21.47 1.60
C ASP A 546 -12.52 -20.15 2.10
N VAL A 547 -12.50 -19.15 1.23
CA VAL A 547 -11.93 -17.82 1.50
C VAL A 547 -12.56 -17.15 2.72
N GLU A 548 -13.86 -17.36 2.95
CA GLU A 548 -14.57 -16.74 4.07
C GLU A 548 -14.17 -17.37 5.40
N GLY A 549 -13.66 -18.60 5.38
CA GLY A 549 -13.27 -19.33 6.57
C GLY A 549 -14.43 -19.50 7.54
N ASN A 550 -15.68 -19.56 7.08
CA ASN A 550 -16.81 -19.76 7.97
C ASN A 550 -16.63 -21.05 8.78
N SER A 551 -17.05 -21.07 10.06
CA SER A 551 -17.33 -22.33 10.73
C SER A 551 -18.62 -22.95 10.15
N MET A 552 -18.87 -24.24 10.37
CA MET A 552 -20.13 -24.83 9.94
C MET A 552 -21.32 -24.15 10.63
N LEU A 553 -21.19 -23.79 11.91
CA LEU A 553 -22.20 -22.98 12.61
C LEU A 553 -22.40 -21.61 11.96
N MET A 554 -21.31 -20.91 11.64
CA MET A 554 -21.38 -19.57 11.03
C MET A 554 -22.15 -19.60 9.70
N LEU A 555 -21.81 -20.56 8.83
CA LEU A 555 -22.49 -20.73 7.55
C LEU A 555 -23.98 -21.03 7.75
N MET A 556 -24.29 -21.90 8.70
CA MET A 556 -25.66 -22.27 9.06
C MET A 556 -26.47 -21.07 9.55
N LEU A 557 -25.89 -20.19 10.38
CA LEU A 557 -26.55 -18.98 10.86
C LEU A 557 -26.80 -17.97 9.74
N LYS A 558 -25.81 -17.74 8.87
CA LYS A 558 -25.96 -16.85 7.70
C LYS A 558 -27.12 -17.29 6.80
N LEU A 559 -27.16 -18.60 6.47
CA LEU A 559 -28.27 -19.18 5.68
C LEU A 559 -29.61 -19.09 6.42
N PHE A 560 -29.60 -19.30 7.74
CA PHE A 560 -30.81 -19.29 8.55
C PHE A 560 -31.41 -17.88 8.68
N PHE A 561 -30.63 -16.84 8.99
CA PHE A 561 -31.15 -15.48 9.14
C PHE A 561 -31.74 -14.91 7.84
N GLU A 562 -31.26 -15.37 6.69
CA GLU A 562 -31.89 -15.09 5.40
C GLU A 562 -33.24 -15.80 5.24
N ALA A 563 -33.31 -17.08 5.60
CA ALA A 563 -34.48 -17.93 5.34
C ALA A 563 -35.56 -17.87 6.43
N GLN A 564 -35.23 -17.51 7.67
CA GLN A 564 -36.14 -17.55 8.83
C GLN A 564 -37.39 -16.68 8.63
N LYS A 565 -37.28 -15.61 7.82
CA LYS A 565 -38.40 -14.73 7.47
C LYS A 565 -39.53 -15.46 6.71
N LEU A 566 -39.24 -16.64 6.17
CA LEU A 566 -40.14 -17.45 5.35
C LEU A 566 -40.48 -18.81 6.00
N MET A 567 -39.94 -19.10 7.19
CA MET A 567 -40.14 -20.37 7.89
C MET A 567 -41.36 -20.33 8.82
N ASP A 568 -42.02 -21.48 8.98
CA ASP A 568 -43.08 -21.67 10.00
C ASP A 568 -42.46 -21.72 11.41
N ALA A 569 -43.17 -21.19 12.39
CA ALA A 569 -42.78 -21.15 13.81
C ALA A 569 -42.37 -22.53 14.35
N LYS A 570 -43.01 -23.59 13.86
CA LYS A 570 -42.65 -24.97 14.24
C LYS A 570 -41.23 -25.35 13.80
N ILE A 571 -40.78 -24.89 12.63
CA ILE A 571 -39.42 -25.19 12.14
C ILE A 571 -38.39 -24.37 12.93
N LEU A 572 -38.72 -23.14 13.31
CA LEU A 572 -37.88 -22.30 14.16
C LEU A 572 -37.63 -22.95 15.52
N GLU A 573 -38.67 -23.49 16.17
CA GLU A 573 -38.52 -24.21 17.45
C GLU A 573 -37.60 -25.45 17.31
N VAL A 574 -37.72 -26.20 16.21
CA VAL A 574 -36.85 -27.36 15.94
C VAL A 574 -35.41 -26.92 15.71
N TRP A 575 -35.21 -25.82 14.99
CA TRP A 575 -33.89 -25.23 14.75
C TRP A 575 -33.22 -24.77 16.04
N GLU A 576 -33.94 -24.07 16.90
CA GLU A 576 -33.42 -23.61 18.19
C GLU A 576 -32.99 -24.78 19.09
N ASN A 577 -33.80 -25.83 19.16
CA ASN A 577 -33.45 -27.05 19.90
C ASN A 577 -32.23 -27.75 19.29
N PHE A 578 -32.13 -27.79 17.96
CA PHE A 578 -30.96 -28.31 17.27
C PHE A 578 -29.69 -27.50 17.56
N LEU A 579 -29.78 -26.17 17.61
CA LEU A 579 -28.65 -25.32 17.96
C LEU A 579 -28.16 -25.55 19.39
N LYS A 580 -29.07 -25.76 20.35
CA LYS A 580 -28.69 -26.15 21.73
C LYS A 580 -27.88 -27.45 21.74
N ASP A 581 -28.37 -28.50 21.08
CA ASP A 581 -27.65 -29.78 20.94
C ASP A 581 -26.27 -29.58 20.27
N LEU A 582 -26.17 -28.66 19.29
CA LEU A 582 -24.91 -28.31 18.62
C LEU A 582 -23.94 -27.60 19.57
N PHE A 583 -24.40 -26.60 20.32
CA PHE A 583 -23.57 -25.83 21.25
C PHE A 583 -23.01 -26.70 22.38
N GLU A 584 -23.84 -27.58 22.95
CA GLU A 584 -23.42 -28.52 23.98
C GLU A 584 -22.33 -29.47 23.45
N LYS A 585 -22.43 -29.89 22.20
CA LYS A 585 -21.54 -30.88 21.61
C LYS A 585 -20.27 -30.28 21.01
N TYR A 586 -20.36 -29.09 20.42
CA TYR A 586 -19.28 -28.42 19.71
C TYR A 586 -19.14 -26.96 20.16
N PRO A 587 -18.88 -26.69 21.45
CA PRO A 587 -18.83 -25.33 22.00
C PRO A 587 -17.78 -24.45 21.31
N GLU A 588 -16.68 -25.04 20.83
CA GLU A 588 -15.64 -24.34 20.08
C GLU A 588 -16.17 -23.60 18.83
N GLN A 589 -17.26 -24.08 18.22
CA GLN A 589 -17.85 -23.44 17.04
C GLN A 589 -18.36 -22.02 17.33
N LEU A 590 -18.72 -21.71 18.58
CA LEU A 590 -19.20 -20.39 19.02
C LEU A 590 -18.13 -19.30 18.92
N ASN A 591 -16.85 -19.70 18.84
CA ASN A 591 -15.70 -18.81 18.91
C ASN A 591 -14.90 -18.74 17.59
N ILE A 592 -15.33 -19.47 16.55
CA ILE A 592 -14.67 -19.46 15.25
C ILE A 592 -15.22 -18.30 14.42
N SER A 593 -14.37 -17.32 14.13
CA SER A 593 -14.74 -16.16 13.33
C SER A 593 -14.65 -16.41 11.82
N ASP A 594 -15.37 -15.59 11.05
CA ASP A 594 -15.24 -15.54 9.59
C ASP A 594 -14.08 -14.62 9.14
N LEU A 595 -14.02 -14.36 7.84
CA LEU A 595 -13.03 -13.52 7.16
C LEU A 595 -12.96 -12.09 7.70
N LYS A 596 -14.08 -11.54 8.20
CA LYS A 596 -14.12 -10.21 8.83
C LYS A 596 -13.80 -10.28 10.33
N GLY A 597 -13.44 -11.45 10.85
CA GLY A 597 -13.33 -11.65 12.29
C GLY A 597 -14.67 -11.60 13.02
N GLN A 598 -15.81 -11.65 12.31
CA GLN A 598 -17.11 -11.70 12.98
C GLN A 598 -17.32 -13.07 13.61
N THR A 599 -17.80 -13.12 14.85
CA THR A 599 -18.17 -14.37 15.54
C THR A 599 -19.64 -14.72 15.35
N PRO A 600 -20.05 -15.98 15.56
CA PRO A 600 -21.46 -16.38 15.56
C PRO A 600 -22.33 -15.52 16.49
N LEU A 601 -21.77 -15.15 17.64
CA LEU A 601 -22.43 -14.26 18.60
C LEU A 601 -22.66 -12.86 18.01
N MET A 602 -21.68 -12.28 17.31
CA MET A 602 -21.86 -10.99 16.64
C MET A 602 -23.00 -11.03 15.61
N LEU A 603 -23.10 -12.11 14.82
CA LEU A 603 -24.19 -12.25 13.85
C LEU A 603 -25.56 -12.40 14.55
N ALA A 604 -25.64 -13.14 15.65
CA ALA A 604 -26.89 -13.27 16.41
C ALA A 604 -27.34 -11.93 17.01
N VAL A 605 -26.39 -11.13 17.51
CA VAL A 605 -26.63 -9.76 17.99
C VAL A 605 -27.13 -8.88 16.85
N GLU A 606 -26.44 -8.88 15.70
CA GLU A 606 -26.81 -8.10 14.52
C GLU A 606 -28.20 -8.48 13.98
N ALA A 607 -28.54 -9.77 13.99
CA ALA A 607 -29.85 -10.29 13.62
C ALA A 607 -30.96 -9.98 14.66
N ARG A 608 -30.60 -9.45 15.83
CA ARG A 608 -31.48 -9.13 16.96
C ARG A 608 -32.19 -10.35 17.57
N GLU A 609 -31.57 -11.53 17.46
CA GLU A 609 -32.09 -12.79 17.98
C GLU A 609 -31.77 -12.95 19.46
N THR A 610 -32.56 -12.27 20.31
CA THR A 610 -32.29 -12.16 21.77
C THR A 610 -32.12 -13.52 22.44
N MET A 611 -33.01 -14.47 22.17
CA MET A 611 -32.95 -15.81 22.76
C MET A 611 -31.72 -16.60 22.30
N LEU A 612 -31.29 -16.42 21.05
CA LEU A 612 -30.09 -17.06 20.54
C LEU A 612 -28.83 -16.48 21.18
N VAL A 613 -28.78 -15.15 21.38
CA VAL A 613 -27.69 -14.48 22.09
C VAL A 613 -27.54 -15.02 23.51
N GLU A 614 -28.65 -15.08 24.26
CA GLU A 614 -28.66 -15.63 25.63
C GLU A 614 -28.17 -17.09 25.66
N GLN A 615 -28.64 -17.92 24.73
CA GLN A 615 -28.22 -19.32 24.62
C GLN A 615 -26.74 -19.48 24.27
N MET A 616 -26.22 -18.67 23.34
CA MET A 616 -24.81 -18.70 22.96
C MET A 616 -23.90 -18.28 24.11
N LEU A 617 -24.26 -17.19 24.81
CA LEU A 617 -23.51 -16.73 25.99
C LEU A 617 -23.52 -17.78 27.11
N ALA A 618 -24.70 -18.34 27.43
CA ALA A 618 -24.82 -19.41 28.42
C ALA A 618 -24.05 -20.69 28.03
N ALA A 619 -23.88 -20.93 26.73
CA ALA A 619 -23.06 -22.04 26.21
C ALA A 619 -21.55 -21.72 26.14
N GLY A 620 -21.12 -20.55 26.60
CA GLY A 620 -19.70 -20.17 26.69
C GLY A 620 -19.14 -19.47 25.44
N ALA A 621 -19.98 -18.83 24.63
CA ALA A 621 -19.50 -17.95 23.56
C ALA A 621 -18.66 -16.81 24.14
N ASN A 622 -17.46 -16.62 23.62
CA ASN A 622 -16.54 -15.58 24.05
C ASN A 622 -16.95 -14.23 23.45
N ALA A 623 -17.52 -13.36 24.30
CA ALA A 623 -17.95 -12.02 23.93
C ALA A 623 -16.80 -11.06 23.59
N ASN A 624 -15.55 -11.42 23.92
CA ASN A 624 -14.37 -10.54 23.82
C ASN A 624 -13.58 -10.72 22.52
N ILE A 625 -13.96 -11.66 21.66
CA ILE A 625 -13.31 -11.81 20.35
C ILE A 625 -13.61 -10.58 19.51
N GLU A 626 -12.57 -10.03 18.90
CA GLU A 626 -12.61 -8.82 18.10
C GLU A 626 -12.68 -9.13 16.60
N ASN A 627 -13.47 -8.33 15.87
CA ASN A 627 -13.43 -8.31 14.42
C ASN A 627 -12.26 -7.45 13.91
N TYR A 628 -12.08 -7.31 12.58
CA TYR A 628 -10.96 -6.51 12.02
C TYR A 628 -10.99 -5.02 12.40
N GLN A 629 -12.12 -4.50 12.87
CA GLN A 629 -12.27 -3.13 13.38
C GLN A 629 -12.01 -3.04 14.90
N GLY A 630 -11.55 -4.11 15.53
CA GLY A 630 -11.40 -4.21 16.99
C GLY A 630 -12.75 -4.25 17.72
N MET A 631 -13.85 -4.49 17.01
CA MET A 631 -15.18 -4.51 17.63
C MET A 631 -15.50 -5.90 18.17
N THR A 632 -16.05 -5.93 19.38
CA THR A 632 -16.58 -7.13 20.04
C THR A 632 -18.09 -7.26 19.86
N ALA A 633 -18.68 -8.39 20.29
CA ALA A 633 -20.14 -8.56 20.26
C ALA A 633 -20.87 -7.50 21.10
N LEU A 634 -20.24 -7.02 22.18
CA LEU A 634 -20.76 -5.92 22.99
C LEU A 634 -20.77 -4.59 22.24
N HIS A 635 -19.76 -4.30 21.42
CA HIS A 635 -19.77 -3.12 20.56
C HIS A 635 -20.96 -3.17 19.58
N THR A 636 -21.21 -4.34 18.97
CA THR A 636 -22.39 -4.55 18.12
C THR A 636 -23.69 -4.37 18.91
N ALA A 637 -23.75 -4.86 20.15
CA ALA A 637 -24.90 -4.67 21.05
C ALA A 637 -25.13 -3.18 21.39
N CYS A 638 -24.07 -2.39 21.54
CA CYS A 638 -24.17 -0.94 21.75
C CYS A 638 -24.70 -0.20 20.51
N LYS A 639 -24.48 -0.73 19.30
CA LYS A 639 -24.99 -0.14 18.05
C LYS A 639 -26.47 -0.43 17.81
N ILE A 640 -26.97 -1.56 18.31
CA ILE A 640 -28.38 -1.91 18.17
C ILE A 640 -29.17 -1.39 19.38
N GLN A 641 -30.26 -0.65 19.13
CA GLN A 641 -31.11 -0.13 20.21
C GLN A 641 -32.06 -1.21 20.77
N THR A 642 -31.51 -2.36 21.19
CA THR A 642 -32.27 -3.51 21.72
C THR A 642 -31.83 -3.82 23.17
N PRO A 643 -32.55 -3.27 24.17
CA PRO A 643 -32.18 -3.38 25.60
C PRO A 643 -31.93 -4.80 26.09
N GLN A 644 -32.73 -5.77 25.64
CA GLN A 644 -32.65 -7.15 26.09
C GLN A 644 -31.32 -7.81 25.71
N ILE A 645 -30.84 -7.54 24.50
CA ILE A 645 -29.54 -8.06 24.04
C ILE A 645 -28.41 -7.42 24.86
N PHE A 646 -28.48 -6.10 25.10
CA PHE A 646 -27.49 -5.43 25.95
C PHE A 646 -27.48 -5.98 27.38
N ASP A 647 -28.65 -6.23 27.96
CA ASP A 647 -28.77 -6.80 29.31
C ASP A 647 -28.21 -8.24 29.38
N ALA A 648 -28.29 -9.03 28.30
CA ALA A 648 -27.66 -10.35 28.24
C ALA A 648 -26.13 -10.31 28.40
N PHE A 649 -25.46 -9.23 27.94
CA PHE A 649 -24.03 -9.03 28.18
C PHE A 649 -23.73 -8.61 29.63
N CYS A 650 -24.70 -8.04 30.36
CA CYS A 650 -24.54 -7.63 31.76
C CYS A 650 -24.54 -8.82 32.73
N THR A 651 -25.18 -9.92 32.35
CA THR A 651 -25.29 -11.13 33.18
C THR A 651 -24.10 -12.07 33.05
N GLU A 652 -23.25 -11.86 32.04
CA GLU A 652 -22.18 -12.77 31.63
C GLU A 652 -20.81 -12.08 31.65
N SER A 653 -19.71 -12.85 31.65
CA SER A 653 -18.34 -12.33 31.82
C SER A 653 -17.78 -11.64 30.56
N SER A 654 -18.38 -10.52 30.16
CA SER A 654 -17.89 -9.67 29.06
C SER A 654 -16.85 -8.68 29.56
N ASP A 655 -15.77 -8.48 28.81
CA ASP A 655 -14.82 -7.39 29.04
C ASP A 655 -15.32 -6.12 28.38
N TRP A 656 -15.57 -5.12 29.21
CA TRP A 656 -16.12 -3.84 28.80
C TRP A 656 -15.02 -2.87 28.35
N ASN A 657 -13.73 -3.20 28.53
CA ASN A 657 -12.61 -2.31 28.26
C ASN A 657 -11.89 -2.57 26.92
N VAL A 658 -12.42 -3.47 26.10
CA VAL A 658 -11.88 -3.73 24.75
C VAL A 658 -12.08 -2.49 23.88
N ARG A 659 -11.06 -2.13 23.09
CA ARG A 659 -11.06 -0.94 22.22
C ARG A 659 -11.12 -1.34 20.76
N THR A 660 -11.86 -0.57 19.97
CA THR A 660 -11.80 -0.66 18.51
C THR A 660 -10.44 -0.19 17.97
N VAL A 661 -10.19 -0.37 16.67
CA VAL A 661 -9.01 0.15 15.97
C VAL A 661 -8.85 1.67 16.11
N ASP A 662 -9.96 2.40 16.26
CA ASP A 662 -9.97 3.85 16.51
C ASP A 662 -9.81 4.20 18.00
N GLY A 663 -9.49 3.23 18.85
CA GLY A 663 -9.34 3.41 20.30
C GLY A 663 -10.66 3.54 21.05
N ARG A 664 -11.81 3.33 20.42
CA ARG A 664 -13.13 3.56 21.02
C ARG A 664 -13.57 2.40 21.91
N LEU A 665 -14.06 2.74 23.10
CA LEU A 665 -14.67 1.80 24.04
C LEU A 665 -16.17 1.55 23.71
N PRO A 666 -16.82 0.57 24.35
CA PRO A 666 -18.26 0.37 24.25
C PRO A 666 -19.08 1.62 24.58
N LEU A 667 -18.66 2.44 25.57
CA LEU A 667 -19.34 3.69 25.90
C LEU A 667 -19.28 4.71 24.75
N HIS A 668 -18.12 4.91 24.12
CA HIS A 668 -18.02 5.74 22.91
C HIS A 668 -18.99 5.25 21.83
N THR A 669 -19.04 3.93 21.65
CA THR A 669 -19.89 3.30 20.62
C THR A 669 -21.37 3.49 20.89
N ALA A 670 -21.83 3.31 22.13
CA ALA A 670 -23.21 3.56 22.54
C ALA A 670 -23.59 5.05 22.39
N CYS A 671 -22.62 5.95 22.60
CA CYS A 671 -22.82 7.39 22.52
C CYS A 671 -23.11 7.84 21.09
N TRP A 672 -22.22 7.56 20.14
CA TRP A 672 -22.42 7.99 18.75
C TRP A 672 -23.56 7.23 18.04
N SER A 673 -23.86 5.99 18.46
CA SER A 673 -24.98 5.20 17.91
C SER A 673 -26.36 5.69 18.38
N GLY A 674 -26.42 6.60 19.36
CA GLY A 674 -27.68 7.07 19.93
C GLY A 674 -28.33 6.08 20.91
N ASN A 675 -27.63 5.04 21.37
CA ASN A 675 -28.19 4.04 22.27
C ASN A 675 -28.23 4.52 23.73
N ILE A 676 -29.22 5.39 24.04
CA ILE A 676 -29.41 6.00 25.36
C ILE A 676 -29.52 4.94 26.47
N TYR A 677 -30.11 3.76 26.19
CA TYR A 677 -30.24 2.69 27.18
C TYR A 677 -28.87 2.14 27.58
N ALA A 678 -28.05 1.78 26.59
CA ALA A 678 -26.70 1.31 26.82
C ALA A 678 -25.85 2.36 27.54
N VAL A 679 -25.92 3.64 27.13
CA VAL A 679 -25.20 4.74 27.81
C VAL A 679 -25.58 4.79 29.30
N LYS A 680 -26.87 4.82 29.63
CA LYS A 680 -27.33 4.88 31.03
C LYS A 680 -26.84 3.70 31.87
N LYS A 681 -26.72 2.51 31.28
CA LYS A 681 -26.17 1.34 31.96
C LYS A 681 -24.66 1.43 32.11
N LEU A 682 -23.95 1.76 31.03
CA LEU A 682 -22.49 1.81 30.99
C LEU A 682 -21.91 2.84 31.97
N VAL A 683 -22.48 4.03 32.09
CA VAL A 683 -22.00 5.05 33.04
C VAL A 683 -22.10 4.61 34.50
N VAL A 684 -23.00 3.66 34.81
CA VAL A 684 -23.15 3.08 36.14
C VAL A 684 -22.23 1.88 36.33
N LEU A 685 -22.16 0.99 35.34
CA LEU A 685 -21.41 -0.27 35.41
C LEU A 685 -19.90 -0.06 35.28
N VAL A 686 -19.47 0.84 34.39
CA VAL A 686 -18.06 1.09 34.05
C VAL A 686 -17.75 2.59 34.03
N PRO A 687 -17.89 3.29 35.18
CA PRO A 687 -17.78 4.75 35.26
C PRO A 687 -16.42 5.29 34.80
N ASN A 688 -15.34 4.49 34.90
CA ASN A 688 -13.99 4.90 34.48
C ASN A 688 -13.93 5.28 32.99
N GLN A 689 -14.80 4.70 32.15
CA GLN A 689 -14.83 4.99 30.71
C GLN A 689 -15.27 6.42 30.37
N LEU A 690 -15.84 7.17 31.32
CA LEU A 690 -16.27 8.55 31.13
C LEU A 690 -15.11 9.49 30.75
N TRP A 691 -13.89 9.18 31.20
CA TRP A 691 -12.70 10.02 31.01
C TRP A 691 -11.67 9.42 30.04
N GLU A 692 -11.95 8.23 29.52
CA GLU A 692 -11.06 7.56 28.58
C GLU A 692 -11.20 8.18 27.19
N LYS A 693 -10.08 8.42 26.53
CA LYS A 693 -10.05 9.02 25.19
C LYS A 693 -9.92 7.96 24.09
N ASP A 694 -10.48 8.24 22.93
CA ASP A 694 -10.22 7.49 21.69
C ASP A 694 -8.93 8.00 20.99
N HIS A 695 -8.55 7.42 19.84
CA HIS A 695 -7.34 7.84 19.12
C HIS A 695 -7.44 9.26 18.52
N ALA A 696 -8.64 9.84 18.46
CA ALA A 696 -8.85 11.23 18.08
C ALA A 696 -8.85 12.16 19.32
N GLU A 697 -8.40 11.66 20.47
CA GLU A 697 -8.28 12.38 21.74
C GLU A 697 -9.61 12.85 22.35
N PHE A 698 -10.73 12.28 21.89
CA PHE A 698 -12.06 12.58 22.41
C PHE A 698 -12.47 11.59 23.52
N THR A 699 -12.96 12.12 24.63
CA THR A 699 -13.78 11.36 25.58
C THR A 699 -15.17 11.06 25.01
N PRO A 700 -15.99 10.18 25.61
CA PRO A 700 -17.34 9.93 25.13
C PRO A 700 -18.23 11.18 25.07
N LEU A 701 -18.05 12.12 26.02
CA LEU A 701 -18.80 13.38 26.04
C LEU A 701 -18.34 14.30 24.90
N GLU A 702 -17.03 14.54 24.81
CA GLU A 702 -16.46 15.42 23.78
C GLU A 702 -16.76 14.90 22.36
N LEU A 703 -16.76 13.58 22.15
CA LEU A 703 -17.15 12.96 20.88
C LEU A 703 -18.59 13.32 20.48
N VAL A 704 -19.53 13.25 21.42
CA VAL A 704 -20.95 13.54 21.14
C VAL A 704 -21.17 15.03 20.91
N GLU A 705 -20.51 15.88 21.70
CA GLU A 705 -20.55 17.33 21.52
C GLU A 705 -20.01 17.72 20.13
N TYR A 706 -18.85 17.19 19.75
CA TYR A 706 -18.28 17.36 18.41
C TYR A 706 -19.26 16.96 17.29
N LEU A 707 -19.92 15.80 17.41
CA LEU A 707 -20.91 15.35 16.42
C LEU A 707 -22.16 16.24 16.36
N ILE A 708 -22.53 16.92 17.44
CA ILE A 708 -23.65 17.88 17.49
C ILE A 708 -23.26 19.21 16.84
N GLU A 709 -22.02 19.66 17.07
CA GLU A 709 -21.43 20.90 16.58
C GLU A 709 -21.05 20.86 15.10
N GLU A 710 -20.66 19.70 14.59
CA GLU A 710 -20.23 19.48 13.20
C GLU A 710 -21.22 18.58 12.42
N PRO A 711 -22.26 19.16 11.77
CA PRO A 711 -23.29 18.39 11.05
C PRO A 711 -22.74 17.55 9.90
N GLU A 712 -21.65 17.99 9.27
CA GLU A 712 -20.99 17.25 8.19
C GLU A 712 -20.36 15.95 8.72
N ALA A 713 -19.69 15.99 9.88
CA ALA A 713 -19.12 14.81 10.52
C ALA A 713 -20.21 13.81 10.91
N LEU A 714 -21.34 14.29 11.45
CA LEU A 714 -22.51 13.45 11.74
C LEU A 714 -23.11 12.83 10.46
N ALA A 715 -23.19 13.59 9.38
CA ALA A 715 -23.71 13.10 8.10
C ALA A 715 -22.81 12.01 7.49
N ILE A 716 -21.48 12.19 7.56
CA ILE A 716 -20.51 11.19 7.12
C ILE A 716 -20.63 9.92 7.97
N LEU A 717 -20.68 10.05 9.30
CA LEU A 717 -20.83 8.92 10.20
C LEU A 717 -22.16 8.19 9.98
N ALA A 718 -23.25 8.92 9.75
CA ALA A 718 -24.54 8.35 9.43
C ALA A 718 -24.51 7.57 8.10
N LYS A 719 -23.84 8.10 7.08
CA LYS A 719 -23.64 7.42 5.80
C LYS A 719 -22.85 6.12 5.97
N ILE A 720 -21.69 6.17 6.62
CA ILE A 720 -20.84 4.99 6.89
C ILE A 720 -21.61 3.95 7.72
N SER A 721 -22.37 4.40 8.73
CA SER A 721 -23.18 3.50 9.55
C SER A 721 -24.26 2.81 8.73
N GLN A 722 -24.96 3.56 7.86
CA GLN A 722 -25.99 3.04 6.98
C GLN A 722 -25.45 2.04 5.95
N GLU A 723 -24.28 2.32 5.35
CA GLU A 723 -23.58 1.39 4.44
C GLU A 723 -23.25 0.06 5.13
N ASN A 724 -22.98 0.10 6.44
CA ASN A 724 -22.71 -1.07 7.26
C ASN A 724 -23.99 -1.66 7.93
N GLY A 725 -25.19 -1.16 7.62
CA GLY A 725 -26.46 -1.69 8.17
C GLY A 725 -26.81 -1.24 9.59
N TYR A 726 -26.15 -0.22 10.14
CA TYR A 726 -26.36 0.30 11.48
C TYR A 726 -27.00 1.69 11.50
N SER A 727 -27.70 2.02 12.59
CA SER A 727 -28.21 3.37 12.85
C SER A 727 -27.15 4.24 13.52
N CYS A 728 -27.04 5.49 13.08
CA CYS A 728 -26.34 6.55 13.81
C CYS A 728 -27.36 7.35 14.63
N GLY A 729 -26.95 7.87 15.79
CA GLY A 729 -27.82 8.66 16.66
C GLY A 729 -28.29 9.95 15.98
N SER A 730 -29.58 10.26 16.07
CA SER A 730 -30.11 11.56 15.66
C SER A 730 -29.60 12.67 16.57
N LYS A 731 -29.53 13.91 16.07
CA LYS A 731 -29.15 15.07 16.88
C LYS A 731 -29.92 15.19 18.19
N GLN A 732 -31.21 14.80 18.21
CA GLN A 732 -32.03 14.80 19.43
C GLN A 732 -31.64 13.70 20.43
N GLU A 733 -31.24 12.53 19.95
CA GLU A 733 -30.74 11.44 20.81
C GLU A 733 -29.36 11.80 21.38
N LEU A 734 -28.49 12.39 20.57
CA LEU A 734 -27.16 12.84 21.00
C LEU A 734 -27.25 13.91 22.09
N VAL A 735 -28.15 14.89 21.98
CA VAL A 735 -28.38 15.90 23.04
C VAL A 735 -28.80 15.24 24.36
N LYS A 736 -29.67 14.22 24.31
CA LYS A 736 -30.05 13.47 25.53
C LYS A 736 -28.89 12.67 26.11
N ILE A 737 -27.96 12.21 25.27
CA ILE A 737 -26.76 11.49 25.72
C ILE A 737 -25.82 12.46 26.44
N VAL A 738 -25.63 13.67 25.94
CA VAL A 738 -24.88 14.74 26.64
C VAL A 738 -25.45 14.96 28.04
N GLU A 739 -26.78 15.14 28.18
CA GLU A 739 -27.42 15.31 29.49
C GLU A 739 -27.13 14.14 30.46
N VAL A 740 -27.11 12.90 29.95
CA VAL A 740 -26.81 11.71 30.76
C VAL A 740 -25.34 11.67 31.18
N LEU A 741 -24.42 11.99 30.27
CA LEU A 741 -22.98 11.97 30.53
C LEU A 741 -22.57 13.09 31.49
N GLU A 742 -23.07 14.32 31.30
CA GLU A 742 -22.83 15.45 32.21
C GLU A 742 -23.31 15.13 33.62
N GLN A 743 -24.53 14.60 33.77
CA GLN A 743 -25.06 14.18 35.08
C GLN A 743 -24.19 13.10 35.72
N ALA A 744 -23.71 12.13 34.94
CA ALA A 744 -22.85 11.07 35.45
C ALA A 744 -21.49 11.61 35.92
N ILE A 745 -20.89 12.55 35.18
CA ILE A 745 -19.64 13.21 35.53
C ILE A 745 -19.81 14.04 36.81
N LEU A 746 -20.88 14.83 36.91
CA LEU A 746 -21.19 15.65 38.10
C LEU A 746 -21.40 14.81 39.36
N LEU A 747 -21.89 13.59 39.25
CA LEU A 747 -22.08 12.67 40.38
C LEU A 747 -20.79 11.95 40.81
N LYS A 748 -19.71 12.08 40.04
CA LYS A 748 -18.42 11.38 40.25
C LYS A 748 -17.26 12.32 40.52
N CYS A 749 -17.37 13.59 40.16
CA CYS A 749 -16.58 14.70 40.69
C CYS A 749 -17.01 15.02 42.13
#